data_AF-M2ABK2-F1
#
_entry.id   AF-M2ABK2-F1
#
_cell.length_a   1.000
_cell.length_b   1.000
_cell.length_c   1.000
_cell.angle_alpha   90.00
_cell.angle_beta   90.00
_cell.angle_gamma   90.00
#
_symmetry.space_group_name_H-M   'P 1'
#
loop_
_entity.id
_entity.type
_entity.pdbx_description
1 polymer ?
#
loop_
_entity_poly.entity_id
_entity_poly.type
_entity_poly.pdbx_seq_one_letter_code
_entity_poly.pdbx_strand_id
1 'polypeptide(L)'
;MCSVGFCAQNQPRFPPLHWRDCTGLDEKNRWSGRDDLSLDCVLRKIPRFSNIMKSSTESKSGKDGPVSEAQAAFDALTIPQQRAAVFRLQGGRETVEAFAVAFILALLFRAFIAEAFVIPTGSMAPALMGAHKDVFCDQCGQQFPIGASLENRTPALEKAVVGGICPNCRHVNPLDLVNDPDHQTFSGDRILVSKFAYTLKEPKRWDVIVFKVPVNPKQNYIKRLVGLPGETISIRYGDVYASQNAEEASTGIGEIQRKSPEKLMAMSHLVYDSEHQAQALIEAGYPSRLQPWTPGGDSVPKDSWSVNQSAEGLTATVKAADGQTKWLRYFHHFPDQEQWAAAIAGQSLADVDPHSGRLVTDFYAYDAYLHVDSDRVYDQKPSPVNVSRFRRLIGQTRSDGVFRMDYESGGDLAQFRGMVDFGGSYHGADGMHWVGDLIVSQTIETSADAKQLTFEIVEAGVRHLCEIDLKTGEAKLTLDNGEIRPFDGDKNQHPVATTSVRAGQQHDFRFSNADNELTLWIDDEVVAFQTPTTFDFDSIVPVTENQPRYGGPGNPLDAAPVAVGVTGGSATLNQMVIHRDKYYIAVDSSDDGMLDYDMGALRRFVGAGSQTNEIVRDIQLLMAEPTIWSDFPGWQNRRTVSFSMEEDQFFPMGDNSPESLDARCWAGNKTRLGNYHSPDEDAYKFADVSYVPRDLLVGKALLVFWPHPWKSPLPFWPNLDRMQRIK
;
A
#
# COMPACT_ATOMS: atom_id res chain seq x y z
N MET A 1 -38.92 -52.60 -7.22
CA MET A 1 -38.63 -53.13 -8.57
C MET A 1 -37.84 -52.06 -9.31
N CYS A 2 -36.76 -52.46 -9.98
CA CYS A 2 -35.82 -51.72 -10.83
C CYS A 2 -36.44 -50.54 -11.61
N SER A 3 -35.77 -49.44 -11.95
CA SER A 3 -34.36 -49.24 -12.36
C SER A 3 -34.05 -47.73 -12.43
N VAL A 4 -32.84 -47.35 -12.03
CA VAL A 4 -32.28 -45.99 -12.15
C VAL A 4 -31.54 -45.89 -13.50
N GLY A 5 -31.78 -44.83 -14.26
CA GLY A 5 -31.06 -44.53 -15.50
C GLY A 5 -30.52 -43.10 -15.46
N PHE A 6 -29.23 -42.96 -15.14
CA PHE A 6 -28.46 -41.71 -15.25
C PHE A 6 -27.69 -41.74 -16.58
N CYS A 7 -27.83 -40.70 -17.39
CA CYS A 7 -27.02 -40.47 -18.59
C CYS A 7 -25.91 -39.47 -18.23
N ALA A 8 -24.66 -39.93 -18.21
CA ALA A 8 -23.47 -39.13 -17.94
C ALA A 8 -22.57 -39.04 -19.17
N GLN A 9 -22.32 -37.79 -19.57
CA GLN A 9 -21.05 -37.17 -19.99
C GLN A 9 -20.02 -37.98 -20.82
N ASN A 10 -19.75 -37.42 -22.01
CA ASN A 10 -18.58 -37.66 -22.85
C ASN A 10 -17.27 -37.24 -22.14
N GLN A 11 -16.28 -38.15 -22.11
CA GLN A 11 -14.87 -37.85 -21.85
C GLN A 11 -13.98 -38.42 -22.97
N PRO A 12 -12.91 -37.71 -23.40
CA PRO A 12 -11.97 -38.21 -24.39
C PRO A 12 -10.96 -39.21 -23.78
N ARG A 13 -10.73 -40.29 -24.52
CA ARG A 13 -9.84 -41.41 -24.17
C ARG A 13 -8.36 -41.05 -24.32
N PHE A 14 -7.56 -41.28 -23.27
CA PHE A 14 -6.12 -41.56 -23.40
C PHE A 14 -5.87 -43.08 -23.26
N PRO A 15 -4.88 -43.67 -23.96
CA PRO A 15 -4.68 -45.12 -24.00
C PRO A 15 -4.01 -45.67 -22.73
N PRO A 16 -4.26 -46.94 -22.35
CA PRO A 16 -3.68 -47.53 -21.16
C PRO A 16 -2.22 -47.97 -21.37
N LEU A 17 -1.34 -47.56 -20.47
CA LEU A 17 0.00 -48.13 -20.30
C LEU A 17 -0.12 -49.47 -19.57
N HIS A 18 0.22 -50.55 -20.25
CA HIS A 18 0.34 -51.89 -19.68
C HIS A 18 1.48 -51.93 -18.65
N TRP A 19 1.14 -52.18 -17.38
CA TRP A 19 2.09 -52.68 -16.39
C TRP A 19 2.06 -54.21 -16.41
N ARG A 20 3.05 -54.82 -17.06
CA ARG A 20 3.40 -56.23 -16.86
C ARG A 20 4.91 -56.34 -16.67
N ASP A 21 5.25 -57.26 -15.77
CA ASP A 21 6.55 -57.86 -15.52
C ASP A 21 7.49 -57.11 -14.59
N CYS A 22 7.31 -57.36 -13.27
CA CYS A 22 8.40 -57.58 -12.30
C CYS A 22 7.80 -58.16 -11.00
N THR A 23 7.33 -59.41 -11.02
CA THR A 23 7.14 -60.21 -9.79
C THR A 23 7.74 -61.59 -10.00
N GLY A 24 8.98 -61.77 -9.57
CA GLY A 24 9.63 -63.08 -9.49
C GLY A 24 9.58 -63.60 -8.06
N LEU A 25 8.57 -64.40 -7.74
CA LEU A 25 8.55 -65.26 -6.56
C LEU A 25 9.15 -66.61 -6.98
N ASP A 26 10.17 -67.09 -6.26
CA ASP A 26 10.67 -68.48 -6.36
C ASP A 26 9.71 -69.43 -5.60
N GLU A 27 9.57 -70.66 -6.13
CA GLU A 27 8.77 -71.80 -5.63
C GLU A 27 8.98 -72.24 -4.17
N LYS A 28 9.74 -71.51 -3.34
CA LYS A 28 9.90 -71.79 -1.90
C LYS A 28 9.47 -70.68 -0.93
N ASN A 29 8.79 -69.62 -1.39
CA ASN A 29 8.16 -68.60 -0.52
C ASN A 29 9.02 -68.16 0.69
N ARG A 30 10.26 -67.72 0.43
CA ARG A 30 11.14 -67.16 1.47
C ARG A 30 11.67 -65.80 1.03
N TRP A 31 11.48 -64.79 1.86
CA TRP A 31 12.05 -63.45 1.67
C TRP A 31 13.54 -63.47 2.00
N SER A 32 14.39 -63.10 1.05
CA SER A 32 15.82 -62.87 1.29
C SER A 32 16.22 -61.47 0.83
N GLY A 33 16.64 -60.64 1.80
CA GLY A 33 17.70 -59.66 1.60
C GLY A 33 17.35 -58.35 0.87
N ARG A 34 16.99 -57.33 1.65
CA ARG A 34 17.52 -55.95 1.60
C ARG A 34 18.08 -55.49 0.22
N ASP A 35 17.19 -55.07 -0.69
CA ASP A 35 17.56 -54.35 -1.91
C ASP A 35 17.24 -52.87 -1.77
N ASP A 36 18.30 -52.08 -1.61
CA ASP A 36 18.33 -50.64 -1.73
C ASP A 36 17.93 -50.21 -3.15
N LEU A 37 16.98 -49.26 -3.24
CA LEU A 37 16.76 -48.44 -4.43
C LEU A 37 18.02 -47.59 -4.68
N SER A 38 19.01 -48.17 -5.36
CA SER A 38 20.27 -47.47 -5.63
C SER A 38 20.10 -46.39 -6.71
N LEU A 39 20.71 -45.24 -6.45
CA LEU A 39 20.76 -44.02 -7.28
C LEU A 39 21.29 -44.27 -8.73
N ASP A 40 21.88 -45.44 -8.98
CA ASP A 40 22.43 -45.86 -10.27
C ASP A 40 21.38 -45.98 -11.38
N CYS A 41 20.12 -46.29 -11.03
CA CYS A 41 19.05 -46.38 -12.02
C CYS A 41 18.62 -44.99 -12.55
N VAL A 42 18.85 -43.93 -11.76
CA VAL A 42 18.46 -42.55 -12.11
C VAL A 42 19.58 -41.84 -12.91
N LEU A 43 20.85 -42.12 -12.60
CA LEU A 43 21.99 -41.46 -13.25
C LEU A 43 22.24 -41.90 -14.70
N ARG A 44 21.75 -43.07 -15.13
CA ARG A 44 21.91 -43.58 -16.50
C ARG A 44 21.02 -42.91 -17.56
N LYS A 45 20.10 -42.01 -17.18
CA LYS A 45 19.21 -41.30 -18.13
C LYS A 45 19.63 -39.86 -18.44
N ILE A 46 20.82 -39.41 -18.02
CA ILE A 46 21.32 -38.04 -18.29
C ILE A 46 22.17 -38.02 -19.58
N PRO A 47 21.79 -37.29 -20.65
CA PRO A 47 22.43 -37.38 -21.97
C PRO A 47 23.89 -36.87 -22.06
N ARG A 48 24.41 -36.20 -21.01
CA ARG A 48 25.70 -35.49 -21.06
C ARG A 48 26.93 -36.31 -20.69
N PHE A 49 26.80 -37.56 -20.23
CA PHE A 49 27.93 -38.42 -19.87
C PHE A 49 28.37 -39.39 -20.98
N SER A 50 27.65 -39.46 -22.10
CA SER A 50 27.93 -40.39 -23.22
C SER A 50 29.19 -40.06 -24.03
N ASN A 51 29.80 -38.87 -23.87
CA ASN A 51 30.87 -38.40 -24.74
C ASN A 51 32.30 -38.51 -24.18
N ILE A 52 32.50 -39.12 -23.00
CA ILE A 52 33.83 -39.24 -22.38
C ILE A 52 34.38 -40.69 -22.38
N MET A 53 33.64 -41.68 -22.91
CA MET A 53 34.12 -43.06 -23.06
C MET A 53 34.00 -43.59 -24.49
N LYS A 54 34.60 -42.87 -25.45
CA LYS A 54 34.87 -43.40 -26.81
C LYS A 54 36.33 -43.11 -27.20
N SER A 55 37.27 -43.73 -26.50
CA SER A 55 38.56 -44.10 -27.08
C SER A 55 39.16 -45.27 -26.28
N SER A 56 39.93 -46.11 -26.96
CA SER A 56 40.61 -47.35 -26.52
C SER A 56 39.85 -48.69 -26.74
N THR A 57 40.00 -49.15 -27.98
CA THR A 57 40.55 -50.47 -28.41
C THR A 57 40.02 -51.81 -27.88
N GLU A 58 39.76 -52.68 -28.87
CA GLU A 58 39.64 -54.14 -28.84
C GLU A 58 40.68 -54.85 -27.94
N SER A 59 40.24 -55.84 -27.15
CA SER A 59 40.99 -57.10 -26.99
C SER A 59 40.08 -58.24 -26.48
N LYS A 60 40.53 -59.48 -26.73
CA LYS A 60 39.80 -60.75 -26.74
C LYS A 60 39.48 -61.35 -25.37
N SER A 61 38.56 -62.31 -25.42
CA SER A 61 38.14 -63.28 -24.40
C SER A 61 39.23 -63.78 -23.44
N GLY A 62 38.94 -63.70 -22.13
CA GLY A 62 39.62 -64.41 -21.06
C GLY A 62 38.86 -64.20 -19.75
N LYS A 63 38.46 -65.28 -19.07
CA LYS A 63 37.90 -65.23 -17.73
C LYS A 63 39.01 -64.78 -16.77
N ASP A 64 38.81 -63.61 -16.18
CA ASP A 64 39.49 -62.96 -15.04
C ASP A 64 39.70 -61.48 -15.40
N GLY A 65 38.71 -60.64 -15.08
CA GLY A 65 38.70 -59.23 -15.47
C GLY A 65 39.76 -58.41 -14.71
N PRO A 66 40.48 -57.48 -15.38
CA PRO A 66 41.47 -56.65 -14.73
C PRO A 66 40.78 -55.67 -13.76
N VAL A 67 41.33 -55.58 -12.56
CA VAL A 67 41.06 -54.49 -11.61
C VAL A 67 41.15 -53.17 -12.36
N SER A 68 40.09 -52.36 -12.34
CA SER A 68 40.05 -51.10 -13.10
C SER A 68 41.27 -50.23 -12.73
N GLU A 69 41.83 -49.48 -13.69
CA GLU A 69 42.97 -48.57 -13.44
C GLU A 69 42.73 -47.64 -12.23
N ALA A 70 41.48 -47.25 -12.00
CA ALA A 70 41.07 -46.46 -10.84
C ALA A 70 41.24 -47.21 -9.50
N GLN A 71 40.93 -48.51 -9.48
CA GLN A 71 41.10 -49.36 -8.30
C GLN A 71 42.59 -49.65 -8.06
N ALA A 72 43.37 -49.92 -9.11
CA ALA A 72 44.82 -50.08 -9.00
C ALA A 72 45.51 -48.79 -8.48
N ALA A 73 45.05 -47.62 -8.93
CA ALA A 73 45.54 -46.33 -8.44
C ALA A 73 45.15 -46.05 -6.98
N PHE A 74 43.97 -46.49 -6.55
CA PHE A 74 43.53 -46.40 -5.15
C PHE A 74 44.33 -47.34 -4.24
N ASP A 75 44.57 -48.57 -4.68
CA ASP A 75 45.33 -49.59 -3.93
C ASP A 75 46.82 -49.23 -3.78
N ALA A 76 47.36 -48.40 -4.68
CA ALA A 76 48.72 -47.86 -4.62
C ALA A 76 48.92 -46.73 -3.58
N LEU A 77 47.85 -46.18 -3.00
CA LEU A 77 47.91 -45.14 -1.96
C LEU A 77 48.26 -45.75 -0.59
N THR A 78 48.89 -44.98 0.29
CA THR A 78 49.11 -45.41 1.69
C THR A 78 47.78 -45.52 2.44
N ILE A 79 47.69 -46.39 3.46
CA ILE A 79 46.47 -46.58 4.27
C ILE A 79 45.85 -45.25 4.79
N PRO A 80 46.63 -44.25 5.27
CA PRO A 80 46.07 -42.95 5.64
C PRO A 80 45.48 -42.17 4.46
N GLN A 81 46.09 -42.23 3.27
CA GLN A 81 45.62 -41.57 2.06
C GLN A 81 44.35 -42.22 1.50
N GLN A 82 44.27 -43.56 1.54
CA GLN A 82 43.05 -44.31 1.18
C GLN A 82 41.89 -43.92 2.10
N ARG A 83 42.13 -43.89 3.42
CA ARG A 83 41.13 -43.44 4.40
C ARG A 83 40.67 -42.01 4.13
N ALA A 84 41.60 -41.08 3.90
CA ALA A 84 41.26 -39.69 3.58
C ALA A 84 40.47 -39.53 2.27
N ALA A 85 40.76 -40.33 1.24
CA ALA A 85 40.02 -40.34 -0.01
C ALA A 85 38.59 -40.87 0.16
N VAL A 86 38.40 -41.96 0.93
CA VAL A 86 37.07 -42.50 1.28
C VAL A 86 36.28 -41.49 2.10
N PHE A 87 36.89 -40.85 3.11
CA PHE A 87 36.24 -39.80 3.90
C PHE A 87 35.83 -38.58 3.05
N ARG A 88 36.65 -38.15 2.09
CA ARG A 88 36.29 -37.06 1.16
C ARG A 88 35.15 -37.43 0.22
N LEU A 89 35.14 -38.66 -0.29
CA LEU A 89 34.06 -39.17 -1.14
C LEU A 89 32.75 -39.35 -0.36
N GLN A 90 32.82 -39.85 0.88
CA GLN A 90 31.67 -39.93 1.78
C GLN A 90 31.15 -38.53 2.15
N GLY A 91 32.02 -37.61 2.57
CA GLY A 91 31.61 -36.23 2.88
C GLY A 91 31.05 -35.49 1.66
N GLY A 92 31.62 -35.71 0.47
CA GLY A 92 31.08 -35.17 -0.79
C GLY A 92 29.71 -35.76 -1.13
N ARG A 93 29.52 -37.06 -0.94
CA ARG A 93 28.23 -37.74 -1.13
C ARG A 93 27.18 -37.25 -0.14
N GLU A 94 27.52 -37.15 1.15
CA GLU A 94 26.63 -36.60 2.19
C GLU A 94 26.23 -35.15 1.89
N THR A 95 27.19 -34.34 1.42
CA THR A 95 26.92 -32.97 0.98
C THR A 95 25.94 -32.94 -0.19
N VAL A 96 26.15 -33.78 -1.21
CA VAL A 96 25.28 -33.88 -2.39
C VAL A 96 23.89 -34.40 -2.01
N GLU A 97 23.80 -35.43 -1.16
CA GLU A 97 22.53 -35.97 -0.66
C GLU A 97 21.76 -34.90 0.15
N ALA A 98 22.45 -34.17 1.04
CA ALA A 98 21.83 -33.07 1.78
C ALA A 98 21.30 -31.96 0.85
N PHE A 99 22.07 -31.55 -0.16
CA PHE A 99 21.61 -30.58 -1.16
C PHE A 99 20.44 -31.11 -1.99
N ALA A 100 20.45 -32.38 -2.39
CA ALA A 100 19.36 -32.99 -3.15
C ALA A 100 18.07 -33.06 -2.31
N VAL A 101 18.16 -33.49 -1.05
CA VAL A 101 17.02 -33.52 -0.13
C VAL A 101 16.51 -32.11 0.13
N ALA A 102 17.38 -31.13 0.41
CA ALA A 102 16.99 -29.75 0.60
C ALA A 102 16.31 -29.17 -0.66
N PHE A 103 16.82 -29.48 -1.84
CA PHE A 103 16.22 -29.04 -3.11
C PHE A 103 14.84 -29.67 -3.35
N ILE A 104 14.69 -30.98 -3.11
CA ILE A 104 13.39 -31.67 -3.23
C ILE A 104 12.39 -31.09 -2.22
N LEU A 105 12.80 -30.90 -0.96
CA LEU A 105 11.96 -30.29 0.07
C LEU A 105 11.57 -28.86 -0.30
N ALA A 106 12.49 -28.06 -0.87
CA ALA A 106 12.19 -26.72 -1.35
C ALA A 106 11.19 -26.74 -2.52
N LEU A 107 11.30 -27.71 -3.45
CA LEU A 107 10.34 -27.89 -4.53
C LEU A 107 8.96 -28.32 -4.01
N LEU A 108 8.90 -29.24 -3.05
CA LEU A 108 7.65 -29.66 -2.41
C LEU A 108 7.01 -28.50 -1.64
N PHE A 109 7.81 -27.77 -0.86
CA PHE A 109 7.36 -26.58 -0.16
C PHE A 109 6.79 -25.54 -1.13
N ARG A 110 7.46 -25.30 -2.26
CA ARG A 110 6.98 -24.38 -3.30
C ARG A 110 5.74 -24.89 -4.04
N ALA A 111 5.67 -26.18 -4.33
CA ALA A 111 4.56 -26.76 -5.07
C ALA A 111 3.27 -26.72 -4.25
N PHE A 112 3.36 -27.04 -2.96
CA PHE A 112 2.19 -27.27 -2.12
C PHE A 112 1.96 -26.15 -1.10
N ILE A 113 2.98 -25.67 -0.39
CA ILE A 113 2.78 -24.85 0.81
C ILE A 113 2.71 -23.36 0.48
N ALA A 114 3.72 -22.85 -0.24
CA ALA A 114 3.86 -21.42 -0.45
C ALA A 114 4.29 -21.06 -1.87
N GLU A 115 3.73 -19.98 -2.41
CA GLU A 115 4.07 -19.46 -3.72
C GLU A 115 4.58 -18.03 -3.63
N ALA A 116 5.62 -17.73 -4.40
CA ALA A 116 6.19 -16.40 -4.50
C ALA A 116 5.58 -15.66 -5.69
N PHE A 117 5.07 -14.46 -5.45
CA PHE A 117 4.54 -13.57 -6.48
C PHE A 117 5.34 -12.27 -6.51
N VAL A 118 5.44 -11.67 -7.70
CA VAL A 118 5.92 -10.29 -7.89
C VAL A 118 4.69 -9.42 -8.08
N ILE A 119 4.61 -8.29 -7.41
CA ILE A 119 3.49 -7.35 -7.54
C ILE A 119 3.77 -6.40 -8.71
N PRO A 120 3.02 -6.50 -9.82
CA PRO A 120 3.33 -5.71 -11.01
C PRO A 120 2.78 -4.29 -10.95
N THR A 121 1.68 -4.06 -10.21
CA THR A 121 0.96 -2.78 -10.17
C THR A 121 0.80 -2.28 -8.74
N GLY A 122 0.84 -0.96 -8.56
CA GLY A 122 0.79 -0.32 -7.24
C GLY A 122 -0.59 -0.23 -6.62
N SER A 123 -1.50 -1.13 -6.98
CA SER A 123 -2.89 -1.05 -6.52
C SER A 123 -3.09 -1.37 -5.03
N MET A 124 -2.03 -1.84 -4.39
CA MET A 124 -1.96 -2.16 -2.96
C MET A 124 -0.92 -1.28 -2.23
N ALA A 125 -0.38 -0.26 -2.91
CA ALA A 125 0.57 0.65 -2.29
C ALA A 125 -0.18 1.56 -1.29
N PRO A 126 0.44 1.98 -0.16
CA PRO A 126 1.84 1.75 0.18
C PRO A 126 2.11 0.38 0.82
N ALA A 127 1.07 -0.35 1.23
CA ALA A 127 1.21 -1.63 1.93
C ALA A 127 2.01 -2.68 1.13
N LEU A 128 1.80 -2.74 -0.19
CA LEU A 128 2.55 -3.56 -1.15
C LEU A 128 2.86 -2.75 -2.41
N MET A 129 4.14 -2.53 -2.70
CA MET A 129 4.54 -1.75 -3.86
C MET A 129 4.49 -2.57 -5.12
N GLY A 130 3.93 -1.97 -6.17
CA GLY A 130 4.02 -2.49 -7.54
C GLY A 130 5.22 -1.94 -8.28
N ALA A 131 5.14 -1.84 -9.60
CA ALA A 131 6.15 -1.08 -10.33
C ALA A 131 6.12 0.40 -9.90
N HIS A 132 7.26 0.89 -9.42
CA HIS A 132 7.44 2.23 -8.85
C HIS A 132 8.85 2.76 -9.11
N LYS A 133 9.04 4.03 -8.78
CA LYS A 133 10.34 4.69 -8.64
C LYS A 133 10.39 5.31 -7.25
N ASP A 134 11.56 5.38 -6.65
CA ASP A 134 11.75 6.08 -5.38
C ASP A 134 12.32 7.45 -5.66
N VAL A 135 11.73 8.47 -5.05
CA VAL A 135 12.09 9.87 -5.25
C VAL A 135 12.48 10.47 -3.91
N PHE A 136 13.59 11.18 -3.91
CA PHE A 136 13.93 12.09 -2.82
C PHE A 136 13.53 13.49 -3.25
N CYS A 137 12.76 14.19 -2.42
CA CYS A 137 12.43 15.56 -2.72
C CYS A 137 13.69 16.43 -2.63
N ASP A 138 14.04 17.10 -3.72
CA ASP A 138 15.24 17.96 -3.78
C ASP A 138 15.12 19.24 -2.91
N GLN A 139 13.89 19.63 -2.53
CA GLN A 139 13.64 20.78 -1.66
C GLN A 139 13.59 20.45 -0.17
N CYS A 140 12.89 19.39 0.23
CA CYS A 140 12.64 19.07 1.65
C CYS A 140 13.24 17.74 2.13
N GLY A 141 13.88 16.98 1.24
CA GLY A 141 14.50 15.70 1.56
C GLY A 141 13.53 14.53 1.80
N GLN A 142 12.21 14.76 1.79
CA GLN A 142 11.21 13.69 1.95
C GLN A 142 11.43 12.60 0.90
N GLN A 143 11.61 11.36 1.36
CA GLN A 143 11.60 10.19 0.48
C GLN A 143 10.15 9.74 0.25
N PHE A 144 9.78 9.48 -1.00
CA PHE A 144 8.46 8.97 -1.34
C PHE A 144 8.47 8.14 -2.63
N PRO A 145 7.66 7.08 -2.70
CA PRO A 145 7.51 6.27 -3.91
C PRO A 145 6.47 6.87 -4.85
N ILE A 146 6.71 6.77 -6.15
CA ILE A 146 5.74 7.10 -7.20
C ILE A 146 5.47 5.91 -8.11
N GLY A 147 4.25 5.81 -8.62
CA GLY A 147 3.83 4.74 -9.52
C GLY A 147 4.55 4.80 -10.86
N ALA A 148 4.95 3.63 -11.36
CA ALA A 148 5.53 3.44 -12.69
C ALA A 148 4.90 2.25 -13.42
N SER A 149 3.66 1.91 -13.03
CA SER A 149 2.93 0.78 -13.61
C SER A 149 2.62 0.97 -15.10
N LEU A 150 2.46 2.23 -15.55
CA LEU A 150 2.26 2.57 -16.97
C LEU A 150 3.44 2.14 -17.84
N GLU A 151 4.67 2.17 -17.31
CA GLU A 151 5.86 1.76 -18.06
C GLU A 151 5.89 0.24 -18.34
N ASN A 152 5.09 -0.54 -17.62
CA ASN A 152 5.02 -2.00 -17.74
C ASN A 152 3.64 -2.51 -18.21
N ARG A 153 2.72 -1.61 -18.60
CA ARG A 153 1.36 -1.99 -19.01
C ARG A 153 1.31 -2.75 -20.33
N THR A 154 2.15 -2.40 -21.30
CA THR A 154 2.26 -3.11 -22.59
C THR A 154 3.68 -3.63 -22.83
N PRO A 155 3.89 -4.60 -23.75
CA PRO A 155 5.24 -5.05 -24.09
C PRO A 155 6.13 -3.91 -24.61
N ALA A 156 5.55 -2.95 -25.33
CA ALA A 156 6.24 -1.71 -25.70
C ALA A 156 6.26 -0.74 -24.51
N LEU A 157 7.34 0.02 -24.35
CA LEU A 157 7.27 1.17 -23.46
C LEU A 157 6.50 2.26 -24.21
N GLU A 158 5.28 2.57 -23.79
CA GLU A 158 4.46 3.60 -24.44
C GLU A 158 4.59 4.94 -23.73
N LYS A 159 4.52 4.92 -22.40
CA LYS A 159 4.68 6.09 -21.53
C LYS A 159 5.97 5.97 -20.72
N ALA A 160 6.61 7.10 -20.44
CA ALA A 160 7.74 7.20 -19.53
C ALA A 160 7.38 8.14 -18.37
N VAL A 161 7.60 7.70 -17.14
CA VAL A 161 7.41 8.54 -15.95
C VAL A 161 8.66 9.38 -15.77
N VAL A 162 8.45 10.70 -15.67
CA VAL A 162 9.51 11.73 -15.71
C VAL A 162 9.49 12.66 -14.50
N GLY A 163 8.51 12.54 -13.60
CA GLY A 163 8.43 13.37 -12.40
C GLY A 163 7.48 12.82 -11.34
N GLY A 164 7.55 13.38 -10.13
CA GLY A 164 6.65 13.05 -9.02
C GLY A 164 6.38 14.24 -8.10
N ILE A 165 5.20 14.29 -7.48
CA ILE A 165 4.83 15.34 -6.53
C ILE A 165 5.11 14.87 -5.10
N CYS A 166 5.92 15.63 -4.35
CA CYS A 166 6.25 15.33 -2.97
C CYS A 166 4.98 15.38 -2.08
N PRO A 167 4.68 14.36 -1.26
CA PRO A 167 3.51 14.38 -0.38
C PRO A 167 3.58 15.43 0.71
N ASN A 168 4.80 15.77 1.14
CA ASN A 168 4.99 16.72 2.21
C ASN A 168 4.93 18.17 1.70
N CYS A 169 5.92 18.61 0.91
CA CYS A 169 6.04 20.02 0.49
C CYS A 169 5.31 20.37 -0.82
N ARG A 170 4.76 19.37 -1.53
CA ARG A 170 4.11 19.51 -2.85
C ARG A 170 5.00 20.03 -3.99
N HIS A 171 6.32 20.06 -3.79
CA HIS A 171 7.26 20.33 -4.87
C HIS A 171 7.17 19.24 -5.95
N VAL A 172 7.24 19.67 -7.22
CA VAL A 172 7.30 18.78 -8.38
C VAL A 172 8.76 18.42 -8.62
N ASN A 173 9.10 17.14 -8.52
CA ASN A 173 10.47 16.66 -8.63
C ASN A 173 10.67 16.00 -10.01
N PRO A 174 11.44 16.61 -10.93
CA PRO A 174 11.83 15.97 -12.18
C PRO A 174 12.78 14.79 -11.91
N LEU A 175 12.70 13.75 -12.75
CA LEU A 175 13.52 12.55 -12.59
C LEU A 175 14.77 12.61 -13.46
N ASP A 176 15.92 12.34 -12.85
CA ASP A 176 17.16 12.00 -13.54
C ASP A 176 17.19 10.50 -13.88
N LEU A 177 16.63 10.13 -15.04
CA LEU A 177 16.57 8.76 -15.54
C LEU A 177 17.94 8.19 -16.00
N VAL A 178 18.96 9.04 -16.12
CA VAL A 178 20.30 8.68 -16.62
C VAL A 178 21.27 8.43 -15.47
N ASN A 179 21.40 9.38 -14.55
CA ASN A 179 22.44 9.34 -13.52
C ASN A 179 21.92 8.85 -12.17
N ASP A 180 20.62 9.00 -11.89
CA ASP A 180 20.04 8.53 -10.65
C ASP A 180 19.45 7.12 -10.84
N PRO A 181 20.05 6.11 -10.20
CA PRO A 181 19.54 4.77 -10.31
C PRO A 181 18.15 4.64 -9.68
N ASP A 182 17.81 5.31 -8.58
CA ASP A 182 16.54 5.15 -7.86
C ASP A 182 15.35 5.72 -8.68
N HIS A 183 15.63 6.58 -9.65
CA HIS A 183 14.67 7.07 -10.64
C HIS A 183 14.37 6.08 -11.79
N GLN A 184 15.06 4.93 -11.88
CA GLN A 184 14.64 3.87 -12.81
C GLN A 184 13.59 2.95 -12.18
N THR A 185 12.74 2.37 -13.01
CA THR A 185 11.58 1.61 -12.55
C THR A 185 11.94 0.28 -11.89
N PHE A 186 11.50 0.13 -10.63
CA PHE A 186 11.51 -1.12 -9.90
C PHE A 186 10.36 -2.01 -10.35
N SER A 187 10.52 -3.33 -10.25
CA SER A 187 9.49 -4.31 -10.62
C SER A 187 8.45 -4.59 -9.53
N GLY A 188 8.58 -3.94 -8.36
CA GLY A 188 7.71 -4.10 -7.21
C GLY A 188 8.15 -5.15 -6.20
N ASP A 189 7.35 -5.29 -5.15
CA ASP A 189 7.63 -6.18 -4.02
C ASP A 189 7.40 -7.64 -4.40
N ARG A 190 8.18 -8.54 -3.76
CA ARG A 190 7.94 -9.98 -3.84
C ARG A 190 7.35 -10.50 -2.55
N ILE A 191 6.21 -11.17 -2.68
CA ILE A 191 5.44 -11.66 -1.55
C ILE A 191 5.42 -13.18 -1.52
N LEU A 192 5.29 -13.72 -0.30
CA LEU A 192 5.04 -15.14 -0.08
C LEU A 192 3.57 -15.34 0.26
N VAL A 193 2.91 -16.23 -0.48
CA VAL A 193 1.48 -16.54 -0.34
C VAL A 193 1.32 -17.96 0.18
N SER A 194 0.49 -18.15 1.20
CA SER A 194 0.08 -19.47 1.68
C SER A 194 -1.11 -19.98 0.90
N LYS A 195 -0.95 -21.13 0.24
CA LYS A 195 -2.02 -21.77 -0.54
C LYS A 195 -3.06 -22.49 0.32
N PHE A 196 -2.70 -22.87 1.54
CA PHE A 196 -3.57 -23.64 2.45
C PHE A 196 -4.24 -22.80 3.53
N ALA A 197 -3.88 -21.51 3.67
CA ALA A 197 -4.44 -20.66 4.71
C ALA A 197 -5.98 -20.70 4.72
N TYR A 198 -6.61 -20.61 3.54
CA TYR A 198 -8.06 -20.63 3.38
C TYR A 198 -8.70 -22.00 3.25
N THR A 199 -7.88 -23.07 3.26
CA THR A 199 -8.38 -24.44 3.45
C THR A 199 -8.54 -24.77 4.94
N LEU A 200 -7.75 -24.12 5.80
CA LEU A 200 -7.70 -24.39 7.24
C LEU A 200 -8.51 -23.40 8.07
N LYS A 201 -8.70 -22.18 7.57
CA LYS A 201 -9.41 -21.09 8.25
C LYS A 201 -10.19 -20.27 7.25
N GLU A 202 -11.33 -19.74 7.67
CA GLU A 202 -12.07 -18.80 6.81
C GLU A 202 -11.28 -17.49 6.61
N PRO A 203 -11.37 -16.88 5.41
CA PRO A 203 -10.85 -15.55 5.16
C PRO A 203 -11.45 -14.54 6.14
N LYS A 204 -10.63 -13.60 6.62
CA LYS A 204 -11.08 -12.53 7.50
C LYS A 204 -11.09 -11.20 6.78
N ARG A 205 -11.98 -10.29 7.19
CA ARG A 205 -11.97 -8.92 6.69
C ARG A 205 -10.59 -8.28 6.90
N TRP A 206 -10.19 -7.50 5.91
CA TRP A 206 -8.91 -6.85 5.75
C TRP A 206 -7.72 -7.79 5.49
N ASP A 207 -7.93 -9.10 5.33
CA ASP A 207 -6.87 -9.99 4.88
C ASP A 207 -6.43 -9.61 3.46
N VAL A 208 -5.13 -9.66 3.20
CA VAL A 208 -4.62 -9.52 1.83
C VAL A 208 -4.66 -10.87 1.13
N ILE A 209 -5.49 -10.96 0.09
CA ILE A 209 -5.78 -12.19 -0.63
C ILE A 209 -5.19 -12.18 -2.03
N VAL A 210 -4.75 -13.35 -2.48
CA VAL A 210 -4.42 -13.61 -3.88
C VAL A 210 -5.50 -14.49 -4.47
N PHE A 211 -5.98 -14.12 -5.64
CA PHE A 211 -7.07 -14.81 -6.33
C PHE A 211 -6.92 -14.65 -7.85
N LYS A 212 -7.57 -15.54 -8.60
CA LYS A 212 -7.69 -15.41 -10.05
C LYS A 212 -8.78 -14.39 -10.37
N VAL A 213 -8.45 -13.36 -11.15
CA VAL A 213 -9.42 -12.30 -11.42
C VAL A 213 -10.59 -12.83 -12.26
N PRO A 214 -11.86 -12.58 -11.86
CA PRO A 214 -13.04 -13.13 -12.55
C PRO A 214 -13.13 -12.79 -14.05
N VAL A 215 -12.69 -11.59 -14.43
CA VAL A 215 -12.70 -11.13 -15.84
C VAL A 215 -11.66 -11.82 -16.72
N ASN A 216 -10.62 -12.42 -16.13
CA ASN A 216 -9.56 -13.14 -16.82
C ASN A 216 -8.82 -14.08 -15.85
N PRO A 217 -9.29 -15.32 -15.64
CA PRO A 217 -8.75 -16.21 -14.61
C PRO A 217 -7.33 -16.74 -14.89
N LYS A 218 -6.69 -16.30 -15.98
CA LYS A 218 -5.26 -16.54 -16.25
C LYS A 218 -4.36 -15.57 -15.48
N GLN A 219 -4.92 -14.51 -14.92
CA GLN A 219 -4.20 -13.50 -14.15
C GLN A 219 -4.54 -13.61 -12.67
N ASN A 220 -3.52 -13.51 -11.82
CA ASN A 220 -3.68 -13.43 -10.38
C ASN A 220 -3.65 -11.98 -9.94
N TYR A 221 -4.63 -11.56 -9.15
CA TYR A 221 -4.68 -10.25 -8.52
C TYR A 221 -4.42 -10.41 -7.03
N ILE A 222 -3.88 -9.34 -6.43
CA ILE A 222 -3.75 -9.19 -4.99
C ILE A 222 -4.57 -7.99 -4.55
N LYS A 223 -5.40 -8.19 -3.55
CA LYS A 223 -6.29 -7.16 -3.00
C LYS A 223 -6.54 -7.39 -1.53
N ARG A 224 -7.04 -6.38 -0.84
CA ARG A 224 -7.56 -6.48 0.52
C ARG A 224 -8.99 -6.98 0.47
N LEU A 225 -9.31 -7.96 1.30
CA LEU A 225 -10.66 -8.49 1.42
C LEU A 225 -11.53 -7.53 2.24
N VAL A 226 -12.52 -6.91 1.61
CA VAL A 226 -13.39 -5.92 2.26
C VAL A 226 -14.76 -6.48 2.58
N GLY A 227 -15.34 -7.36 1.75
CA GLY A 227 -16.63 -8.01 2.02
C GLY A 227 -16.55 -9.52 2.14
N LEU A 228 -17.31 -10.09 3.07
CA LEU A 228 -17.36 -11.52 3.37
C LEU A 228 -18.64 -12.16 2.80
N PRO A 229 -18.71 -13.51 2.75
CA PRO A 229 -19.89 -14.21 2.24
C PRO A 229 -21.18 -13.87 2.98
N GLY A 230 -22.27 -13.70 2.24
CA GLY A 230 -23.60 -13.38 2.77
C GLY A 230 -23.83 -11.92 3.15
N GLU A 231 -22.80 -11.06 3.13
CA GLU A 231 -22.93 -9.65 3.49
C GLU A 231 -23.38 -8.78 2.32
N THR A 232 -23.87 -7.58 2.63
CA THR A 232 -23.91 -6.46 1.69
C THR A 232 -22.92 -5.40 2.17
N ILE A 233 -21.91 -5.09 1.35
CA ILE A 233 -21.00 -3.98 1.62
C ILE A 233 -21.55 -2.71 1.01
N SER A 234 -21.62 -1.65 1.80
CA SER A 234 -21.92 -0.29 1.33
C SER A 234 -20.70 0.60 1.51
N ILE A 235 -20.40 1.43 0.51
CA ILE A 235 -19.33 2.42 0.57
C ILE A 235 -19.96 3.80 0.53
N ARG A 236 -19.61 4.65 1.50
CA ARG A 236 -20.16 6.00 1.63
C ARG A 236 -19.14 6.92 2.28
N TYR A 237 -18.81 8.01 1.59
CA TYR A 237 -18.00 9.12 2.10
C TYR A 237 -16.60 8.73 2.60
N GLY A 238 -15.99 7.71 1.98
CA GLY A 238 -14.68 7.19 2.37
C GLY A 238 -14.74 5.94 3.24
N ASP A 239 -15.88 5.68 3.89
CA ASP A 239 -16.06 4.57 4.81
C ASP A 239 -16.68 3.32 4.15
N VAL A 240 -16.45 2.19 4.81
CA VAL A 240 -17.04 0.89 4.46
C VAL A 240 -18.00 0.46 5.56
N TYR A 241 -19.21 0.05 5.16
CA TYR A 241 -20.24 -0.50 6.03
C TYR A 241 -20.59 -1.91 5.57
N ALA A 242 -21.00 -2.77 6.50
CA ALA A 242 -21.49 -4.12 6.20
C ALA A 242 -22.86 -4.36 6.84
N SER A 243 -23.78 -4.94 6.07
CA SER A 243 -25.05 -5.49 6.55
C SER A 243 -25.02 -7.01 6.44
N GLN A 244 -25.67 -7.72 7.36
CA GLN A 244 -25.62 -9.20 7.41
C GLN A 244 -26.49 -9.86 6.33
N ASN A 245 -27.40 -9.12 5.70
CA ASN A 245 -28.20 -9.58 4.58
C ASN A 245 -28.81 -8.40 3.80
N ALA A 246 -29.39 -8.71 2.63
CA ALA A 246 -30.03 -7.72 1.76
C ALA A 246 -31.26 -7.03 2.39
N GLU A 247 -31.95 -7.67 3.35
CA GLU A 247 -33.11 -7.09 4.04
C GLU A 247 -32.64 -5.97 4.98
N GLU A 248 -31.60 -6.20 5.79
CA GLU A 248 -30.97 -5.17 6.62
C GLU A 248 -30.44 -4.02 5.75
N ALA A 249 -29.74 -4.33 4.67
CA ALA A 249 -29.22 -3.34 3.72
C ALA A 249 -30.33 -2.52 3.03
N SER A 250 -31.55 -3.05 2.95
CA SER A 250 -32.70 -2.31 2.40
C SER A 250 -33.28 -1.27 3.37
N THR A 251 -32.92 -1.36 4.66
CA THR A 251 -33.44 -0.50 5.73
C THR A 251 -32.42 0.49 6.30
N GLY A 252 -31.13 0.34 5.97
CA GLY A 252 -30.04 1.20 6.45
C GLY A 252 -28.71 0.94 5.74
N ILE A 253 -27.66 1.65 6.14
CA ILE A 253 -26.32 1.57 5.49
C ILE A 253 -25.49 0.37 5.98
N GLY A 254 -25.77 -0.16 7.17
CA GLY A 254 -25.03 -1.23 7.84
C GLY A 254 -24.12 -0.74 8.97
N GLU A 255 -23.35 -1.65 9.56
CA GLU A 255 -22.36 -1.37 10.59
C GLU A 255 -21.03 -0.94 9.94
N ILE A 256 -20.42 0.15 10.42
CA ILE A 256 -19.12 0.60 9.94
C ILE A 256 -18.04 -0.46 10.21
N GLN A 257 -17.22 -0.73 9.21
CA GLN A 257 -16.15 -1.72 9.28
C GLN A 257 -14.84 -1.02 9.62
N ARG A 258 -14.47 -1.10 10.90
CA ARG A 258 -13.29 -0.42 11.43
C ARG A 258 -12.00 -1.20 11.16
N LYS A 259 -10.90 -0.46 10.97
CA LYS A 259 -9.56 -1.04 10.89
C LYS A 259 -8.97 -1.13 12.29
N SER A 260 -8.41 -2.29 12.65
CA SER A 260 -7.61 -2.39 13.88
C SER A 260 -6.43 -1.40 13.83
N PRO A 261 -5.92 -0.89 14.97
CA PRO A 261 -4.78 0.02 15.04
C PRO A 261 -3.60 -0.34 14.13
N GLU A 262 -3.22 -1.61 14.11
CA GLU A 262 -2.12 -2.12 13.28
C GLU A 262 -2.40 -2.01 11.78
N LYS A 263 -3.63 -2.29 11.35
CA LYS A 263 -4.08 -2.23 9.95
C LYS A 263 -4.28 -0.79 9.50
N LEU A 264 -4.85 0.06 10.36
CA LEU A 264 -4.99 1.49 10.11
C LEU A 264 -3.63 2.12 9.76
N MET A 265 -2.62 1.88 10.59
CA MET A 265 -1.27 2.38 10.31
C MET A 265 -0.65 1.79 9.04
N ALA A 266 -0.87 0.51 8.76
CA ALA A 266 -0.35 -0.14 7.56
C ALA A 266 -0.93 0.41 6.25
N MET A 267 -2.11 1.03 6.33
CA MET A 267 -2.86 1.56 5.19
C MET A 267 -2.88 3.09 5.13
N SER A 268 -2.39 3.75 6.18
CA SER A 268 -2.36 5.21 6.28
C SER A 268 -1.46 5.85 5.23
N HIS A 269 -1.75 7.11 4.91
CA HIS A 269 -1.00 7.89 3.92
C HIS A 269 -0.49 9.19 4.54
N LEU A 270 0.77 9.54 4.25
CA LEU A 270 1.40 10.77 4.76
C LEU A 270 0.70 12.02 4.21
N VAL A 271 0.41 12.96 5.11
CA VAL A 271 -0.12 14.31 4.81
C VAL A 271 0.94 15.37 5.11
N TYR A 272 1.65 15.24 6.23
CA TYR A 272 2.68 16.18 6.64
C TYR A 272 3.70 15.52 7.57
N ASP A 273 4.96 15.90 7.39
CA ASP A 273 6.05 15.57 8.29
C ASP A 273 6.84 16.85 8.63
N SER A 274 6.90 17.17 9.92
CA SER A 274 7.60 18.35 10.41
C SER A 274 9.13 18.23 10.33
N GLU A 275 9.70 17.03 10.19
CA GLU A 275 11.15 16.84 10.03
C GLU A 275 11.63 17.28 8.63
N HIS A 276 10.75 17.24 7.64
CA HIS A 276 11.08 17.51 6.24
C HIS A 276 10.68 18.93 5.82
N GLN A 277 11.45 19.94 6.22
CA GLN A 277 11.18 21.34 5.84
C GLN A 277 12.00 21.75 4.62
N ALA A 278 11.39 22.54 3.73
CA ALA A 278 12.09 23.04 2.53
C ALA A 278 12.86 24.33 2.84
N GLN A 279 14.19 24.29 2.66
CA GLN A 279 15.07 25.43 2.95
C GLN A 279 14.70 26.67 2.11
N ALA A 280 14.40 26.48 0.82
CA ALA A 280 14.01 27.58 -0.06
C ALA A 280 12.73 28.30 0.41
N LEU A 281 11.77 27.57 0.99
CA LEU A 281 10.54 28.16 1.55
C LEU A 281 10.82 28.93 2.85
N ILE A 282 11.68 28.38 3.71
CA ILE A 282 12.10 29.04 4.95
C ILE A 282 12.80 30.37 4.62
N GLU A 283 13.73 30.36 3.67
CA GLU A 283 14.48 31.56 3.24
C GLU A 283 13.59 32.60 2.57
N ALA A 284 12.58 32.15 1.81
CA ALA A 284 11.56 33.03 1.24
C ALA A 284 10.58 33.60 2.30
N GLY A 285 10.58 33.09 3.53
CA GLY A 285 9.64 33.51 4.58
C GLY A 285 8.23 32.97 4.39
N TYR A 286 8.06 31.85 3.68
CA TYR A 286 6.77 31.15 3.59
C TYR A 286 6.36 30.62 4.98
N PRO A 287 5.10 30.80 5.42
CA PRO A 287 4.72 30.45 6.79
C PRO A 287 4.81 28.95 7.07
N SER A 288 5.15 28.59 8.31
CA SER A 288 5.01 27.23 8.80
C SER A 288 3.55 26.77 8.76
N ARG A 289 3.32 25.47 8.53
CA ARG A 289 1.99 24.88 8.69
C ARG A 289 1.57 24.76 10.15
N LEU A 290 2.52 24.77 11.09
CA LEU A 290 2.22 24.79 12.52
C LEU A 290 2.27 26.25 12.99
N GLN A 291 1.11 26.78 13.38
CA GLN A 291 0.96 28.17 13.77
C GLN A 291 0.39 28.30 15.17
N PRO A 292 0.91 29.23 15.98
CA PRO A 292 0.26 29.62 17.21
C PRO A 292 -1.14 30.15 16.88
N TRP A 293 -2.13 29.74 17.68
CA TRP A 293 -3.51 30.12 17.45
C TRP A 293 -4.25 30.31 18.78
N THR A 294 -5.36 31.04 18.76
CA THR A 294 -6.24 31.22 19.92
C THR A 294 -7.68 31.22 19.44
N PRO A 295 -8.61 30.51 20.13
CA PRO A 295 -10.02 30.51 19.78
C PRO A 295 -10.59 31.92 19.61
N GLY A 296 -11.22 32.18 18.46
CA GLY A 296 -11.80 33.47 18.10
C GLY A 296 -10.79 34.52 17.60
N GLY A 297 -9.48 34.22 17.59
CA GLY A 297 -8.44 35.13 17.12
C GLY A 297 -8.18 35.01 15.62
N ASP A 298 -8.03 36.14 14.95
CA ASP A 298 -7.83 36.29 13.50
C ASP A 298 -6.38 36.60 13.10
N SER A 299 -5.46 36.53 14.07
CA SER A 299 -4.04 36.84 13.87
C SER A 299 -3.17 36.00 14.79
N VAL A 300 -1.89 35.84 14.41
CA VAL A 300 -0.93 35.06 15.19
C VAL A 300 -0.71 35.70 16.57
N PRO A 301 -1.00 34.99 17.67
CA PRO A 301 -0.84 35.52 19.02
C PRO A 301 0.64 35.71 19.37
N LYS A 302 0.99 36.89 19.88
CA LYS A 302 2.38 37.26 20.24
C LYS A 302 2.92 36.56 21.49
N ASP A 303 2.04 36.24 22.43
CA ASP A 303 2.36 35.54 23.68
C ASP A 303 1.84 34.11 23.57
N SER A 304 2.51 33.26 22.80
CA SER A 304 2.11 31.88 22.55
C SER A 304 3.30 31.02 22.15
N TRP A 305 3.05 29.90 21.49
CA TRP A 305 4.05 29.04 20.91
C TRP A 305 5.04 29.84 20.04
N SER A 306 6.32 29.50 20.16
CA SER A 306 7.39 29.97 19.28
C SER A 306 7.81 28.79 18.41
N VAL A 307 7.61 28.92 17.10
CA VAL A 307 7.93 27.89 16.11
C VAL A 307 9.26 28.24 15.45
N ASN A 308 10.16 27.26 15.39
CA ASN A 308 11.47 27.37 14.76
C ASN A 308 11.62 26.29 13.69
N GLN A 309 11.89 26.70 12.46
CA GLN A 309 12.09 25.84 11.31
C GLN A 309 13.54 25.90 10.84
N SER A 310 14.10 24.75 10.52
CA SER A 310 15.39 24.62 9.85
C SER A 310 15.35 23.46 8.85
N ALA A 311 16.43 23.26 8.09
CA ALA A 311 16.55 22.11 7.20
C ALA A 311 16.51 20.77 7.94
N GLU A 312 16.83 20.76 9.24
CA GLU A 312 16.79 19.58 10.11
C GLU A 312 15.41 19.27 10.70
N GLY A 313 14.42 20.16 10.51
CA GLY A 313 13.05 19.96 10.95
C GLY A 313 12.43 21.18 11.61
N LEU A 314 11.40 20.93 12.42
CA LEU A 314 10.65 21.97 13.12
C LEU A 314 10.54 21.63 14.60
N THR A 315 10.87 22.60 15.43
CA THR A 315 10.62 22.55 16.88
C THR A 315 9.71 23.69 17.29
N ALA A 316 8.82 23.46 18.24
CA ALA A 316 7.95 24.49 18.78
C ALA A 316 7.99 24.48 20.31
N THR A 317 8.10 25.65 20.93
CA THR A 317 8.17 25.78 22.39
C THR A 317 7.10 26.72 22.90
N VAL A 318 6.58 26.46 24.10
CA VAL A 318 5.59 27.35 24.72
C VAL A 318 5.80 27.44 26.22
N LYS A 319 5.40 28.59 26.77
CA LYS A 319 5.17 28.76 28.20
C LYS A 319 3.72 29.21 28.41
N ALA A 320 2.93 28.35 29.03
CA ALA A 320 1.54 28.59 29.37
C ALA A 320 1.41 29.01 30.84
N ALA A 321 0.65 30.07 31.09
CA ALA A 321 0.26 30.43 32.46
C ALA A 321 -0.73 29.41 33.04
N ASP A 322 -0.81 29.33 34.37
CA ASP A 322 -1.80 28.48 35.02
C ASP A 322 -3.23 28.86 34.60
N GLY A 323 -4.02 27.85 34.23
CA GLY A 323 -5.41 28.03 33.78
C GLY A 323 -5.58 28.61 32.38
N GLN A 324 -4.50 28.82 31.61
CA GLN A 324 -4.58 29.22 30.20
C GLN A 324 -4.03 28.12 29.29
N THR A 325 -4.84 27.68 28.34
CA THR A 325 -4.39 26.79 27.27
C THR A 325 -3.80 27.60 26.13
N LYS A 326 -2.55 27.30 25.74
CA LYS A 326 -1.92 27.86 24.53
C LYS A 326 -1.98 26.83 23.42
N TRP A 327 -2.52 27.21 22.26
CA TRP A 327 -2.74 26.30 21.14
C TRP A 327 -1.70 26.48 20.03
N LEU A 328 -1.20 25.35 19.54
CA LEU A 328 -0.48 25.23 18.28
C LEU A 328 -1.38 24.47 17.32
N ARG A 329 -1.69 25.05 16.16
CA ARG A 329 -2.65 24.50 15.21
C ARG A 329 -1.98 24.26 13.86
N TYR A 330 -2.35 23.16 13.23
CA TYR A 330 -1.91 22.78 11.89
C TYR A 330 -2.86 23.36 10.84
N PHE A 331 -2.32 24.17 9.94
CA PHE A 331 -2.99 24.70 8.77
C PHE A 331 -2.47 23.94 7.55
N HIS A 332 -3.34 23.18 6.88
CA HIS A 332 -2.94 22.41 5.70
C HIS A 332 -2.83 23.36 4.52
N HIS A 333 -1.68 23.98 4.28
CA HIS A 333 -1.42 24.82 3.11
C HIS A 333 -0.04 24.52 2.52
N PHE A 334 0.14 24.76 1.22
CA PHE A 334 1.40 24.54 0.53
C PHE A 334 1.55 25.48 -0.66
N PRO A 335 2.80 25.77 -1.08
CA PRO A 335 3.03 26.70 -2.17
C PRO A 335 2.49 26.15 -3.49
N ASP A 336 1.89 27.02 -4.30
CA ASP A 336 1.62 26.71 -5.70
C ASP A 336 2.91 26.77 -6.55
N GLN A 337 2.79 26.50 -7.85
CA GLN A 337 3.95 26.50 -8.75
C GLN A 337 4.62 27.87 -8.90
N GLU A 338 3.85 28.97 -8.87
CA GLU A 338 4.39 30.33 -8.97
C GLU A 338 5.15 30.71 -7.70
N GLN A 339 4.58 30.37 -6.53
CA GLN A 339 5.22 30.55 -5.24
C GLN A 339 6.49 29.70 -5.12
N TRP A 340 6.49 28.46 -5.61
CA TRP A 340 7.71 27.64 -5.67
C TRP A 340 8.78 28.28 -6.55
N ALA A 341 8.42 28.76 -7.74
CA ALA A 341 9.35 29.46 -8.63
C ALA A 341 9.91 30.74 -7.98
N ALA A 342 9.06 31.50 -7.28
CA ALA A 342 9.46 32.68 -6.53
C ALA A 342 10.44 32.34 -5.39
N ALA A 343 10.12 31.33 -4.58
CA ALA A 343 11.00 30.89 -3.48
C ALA A 343 12.37 30.41 -3.97
N ILE A 344 12.40 29.60 -5.03
CA ILE A 344 13.66 29.13 -5.65
C ILE A 344 14.46 30.29 -6.24
N ALA A 345 13.78 31.33 -6.73
CA ALA A 345 14.40 32.57 -7.19
C ALA A 345 14.84 33.51 -6.04
N GLY A 346 14.66 33.13 -4.77
CA GLY A 346 15.00 33.93 -3.60
C GLY A 346 14.07 35.13 -3.38
N GLN A 347 12.85 35.09 -3.94
CA GLN A 347 11.84 36.12 -3.74
C GLN A 347 11.06 35.88 -2.43
N SER A 348 10.66 36.97 -1.79
CA SER A 348 9.91 36.91 -0.53
C SER A 348 8.48 36.39 -0.75
N LEU A 349 8.06 35.50 0.15
CA LEU A 349 6.69 34.98 0.32
C LEU A 349 6.12 35.31 1.71
N ALA A 350 6.72 36.28 2.42
CA ALA A 350 6.30 36.68 3.77
C ALA A 350 4.88 37.27 3.84
N ASP A 351 4.29 37.63 2.70
CA ASP A 351 2.92 38.16 2.62
C ASP A 351 1.84 37.05 2.58
N VAL A 352 2.24 35.78 2.52
CA VAL A 352 1.31 34.64 2.60
C VAL A 352 0.70 34.58 4.00
N ASP A 353 -0.63 34.50 4.06
CA ASP A 353 -1.35 34.41 5.33
C ASP A 353 -1.01 33.10 6.07
N PRO A 354 -0.42 33.17 7.28
CA PRO A 354 -0.09 31.99 8.08
C PRO A 354 -1.32 31.20 8.53
N HIS A 355 -2.49 31.81 8.64
CA HIS A 355 -3.72 31.14 9.06
C HIS A 355 -4.61 30.72 7.87
N SER A 356 -4.07 30.77 6.64
CA SER A 356 -4.70 30.17 5.48
C SER A 356 -4.59 28.64 5.53
N GLY A 357 -5.67 27.96 5.16
CA GLY A 357 -5.71 26.50 5.14
C GLY A 357 -6.64 26.01 4.04
N ARG A 358 -6.45 24.76 3.63
CA ARG A 358 -7.32 24.05 2.68
C ARG A 358 -7.63 22.65 3.22
N LEU A 359 -8.52 21.92 2.53
CA LEU A 359 -8.87 20.57 2.94
C LEU A 359 -7.69 19.61 2.81
N VAL A 360 -7.56 18.71 3.79
CA VAL A 360 -6.79 17.47 3.59
C VAL A 360 -7.59 16.58 2.64
N THR A 361 -6.96 16.18 1.55
CA THR A 361 -7.59 15.37 0.50
C THR A 361 -7.04 13.95 0.46
N ASP A 362 -7.63 13.10 -0.36
CA ASP A 362 -7.15 11.76 -0.69
C ASP A 362 -5.88 11.75 -1.56
N PHE A 363 -5.18 12.90 -1.69
CA PHE A 363 -3.89 13.00 -2.38
C PHE A 363 -2.97 11.84 -1.99
N TYR A 364 -2.37 11.21 -3.00
CA TYR A 364 -1.48 10.10 -2.79
C TYR A 364 -0.29 10.15 -3.75
N ALA A 365 0.92 10.27 -3.21
CA ALA A 365 2.14 10.43 -3.99
C ALA A 365 2.36 9.33 -5.03
N TYR A 366 1.93 8.09 -4.72
CA TYR A 366 2.07 6.98 -5.66
C TYR A 366 1.27 7.17 -6.95
N ASP A 367 0.16 7.91 -6.91
CA ASP A 367 -0.65 8.26 -8.09
C ASP A 367 -0.33 9.67 -8.64
N ALA A 368 0.46 10.45 -7.90
CA ALA A 368 0.85 11.81 -8.23
C ALA A 368 2.17 11.86 -9.05
N TYR A 369 2.29 11.01 -10.06
CA TYR A 369 3.43 10.99 -10.98
C TYR A 369 3.14 11.75 -12.28
N LEU A 370 4.20 12.24 -12.91
CA LEU A 370 4.15 12.94 -14.18
C LEU A 370 4.74 12.07 -15.27
N HIS A 371 4.05 11.96 -16.41
CA HIS A 371 4.49 11.10 -17.50
C HIS A 371 4.31 11.76 -18.87
N VAL A 372 5.08 11.25 -19.83
CA VAL A 372 5.06 11.69 -21.23
C VAL A 372 5.03 10.47 -22.16
N ASP A 373 4.75 10.70 -23.44
CA ASP A 373 5.01 9.66 -24.44
C ASP A 373 6.50 9.31 -24.47
N SER A 374 6.80 8.02 -24.43
CA SER A 374 8.16 7.47 -24.32
C SER A 374 9.10 7.88 -25.46
N ASP A 375 8.57 8.22 -26.63
CA ASP A 375 9.32 8.70 -27.79
C ASP A 375 9.90 10.11 -27.60
N ARG A 376 9.48 10.82 -26.55
CA ARG A 376 10.06 12.11 -26.11
C ARG A 376 11.24 11.97 -25.17
N VAL A 377 11.47 10.77 -24.67
CA VAL A 377 12.59 10.44 -23.78
C VAL A 377 13.60 9.57 -24.51
N TYR A 378 13.13 8.63 -25.35
CA TYR A 378 13.96 7.61 -25.98
C TYR A 378 13.93 7.64 -27.51
N ASP A 379 15.10 7.65 -28.16
CA ASP A 379 15.27 7.31 -29.57
C ASP A 379 15.11 5.79 -29.79
N GLN A 380 15.59 4.98 -28.85
CA GLN A 380 15.36 3.53 -28.81
C GLN A 380 14.77 3.13 -27.47
N LYS A 381 13.54 2.63 -27.49
CA LYS A 381 12.77 2.34 -26.28
C LYS A 381 13.31 1.09 -25.54
N PRO A 382 13.37 1.11 -24.20
CA PRO A 382 13.59 -0.09 -23.38
C PRO A 382 12.64 -1.24 -23.74
N SER A 383 13.21 -2.43 -23.98
CA SER A 383 12.45 -3.59 -24.47
C SER A 383 12.51 -4.78 -23.52
N PRO A 384 11.40 -5.51 -23.30
CA PRO A 384 11.43 -6.76 -22.54
C PRO A 384 12.11 -7.92 -23.31
N VAL A 385 12.39 -7.71 -24.59
CA VAL A 385 13.06 -8.66 -25.49
C VAL A 385 14.57 -8.64 -25.21
N ASN A 386 15.21 -9.82 -25.24
CA ASN A 386 16.66 -10.00 -25.05
C ASN A 386 17.23 -9.65 -23.66
N VAL A 387 16.39 -9.56 -22.62
CA VAL A 387 16.86 -9.47 -21.23
C VAL A 387 17.36 -10.84 -20.74
N SER A 388 18.58 -10.91 -20.21
CA SER A 388 19.19 -12.16 -19.74
C SER A 388 18.41 -12.78 -18.57
N ARG A 389 18.49 -14.11 -18.41
CA ARG A 389 17.83 -14.81 -17.29
C ARG A 389 18.27 -14.30 -15.92
N PHE A 390 19.55 -13.93 -15.79
CA PHE A 390 20.10 -13.35 -14.57
C PHE A 390 19.51 -11.97 -14.29
N ARG A 391 19.46 -11.07 -15.29
CA ARG A 391 18.83 -9.75 -15.16
C ARG A 391 17.35 -9.86 -14.76
N ARG A 392 16.61 -10.81 -15.34
CA ARG A 392 15.22 -11.10 -14.92
C ARG A 392 15.12 -11.62 -13.49
N LEU A 393 16.05 -12.49 -13.07
CA LEU A 393 16.08 -13.03 -11.71
C LEU A 393 16.26 -11.92 -10.65
N ILE A 394 17.13 -10.94 -10.95
CA ILE A 394 17.40 -9.79 -10.07
C ILE A 394 16.42 -8.62 -10.26
N GLY A 395 15.32 -8.81 -11.00
CA GLY A 395 14.21 -7.86 -11.07
C GLY A 395 14.26 -6.85 -12.22
N GLN A 396 15.26 -6.91 -13.11
CA GLN A 396 15.28 -6.11 -14.33
C GLN A 396 14.43 -6.79 -15.42
N THR A 397 13.35 -6.13 -15.82
CA THR A 397 12.35 -6.66 -16.77
C THR A 397 12.54 -6.17 -18.20
N ARG A 398 13.30 -5.08 -18.41
CA ARG A 398 13.58 -4.48 -19.72
C ARG A 398 15.08 -4.31 -19.96
N SER A 399 15.47 -4.22 -21.23
CA SER A 399 16.79 -3.80 -21.67
C SER A 399 16.98 -2.31 -21.39
N ASP A 400 18.22 -1.88 -21.43
CA ASP A 400 18.53 -0.46 -21.45
C ASP A 400 17.99 0.15 -22.77
N GLY A 401 17.50 1.39 -22.70
CA GLY A 401 17.09 2.17 -23.87
C GLY A 401 18.19 3.12 -24.34
N VAL A 402 17.96 3.83 -25.44
CA VAL A 402 18.80 4.95 -25.90
C VAL A 402 17.99 6.22 -25.77
N PHE A 403 18.44 7.13 -24.90
CA PHE A 403 17.83 8.44 -24.70
C PHE A 403 17.99 9.31 -25.95
N ARG A 404 17.04 10.22 -26.18
CA ARG A 404 17.19 11.22 -27.23
C ARG A 404 18.33 12.17 -26.91
N MET A 405 18.96 12.71 -27.96
CA MET A 405 20.04 13.68 -27.80
C MET A 405 19.57 15.02 -27.20
N ASP A 406 18.31 15.40 -27.41
CA ASP A 406 17.70 16.64 -26.92
C ASP A 406 16.93 16.48 -25.60
N TYR A 407 16.97 15.28 -24.99
CA TYR A 407 16.37 15.04 -23.69
C TYR A 407 17.35 15.41 -22.56
N GLU A 408 16.89 16.27 -21.64
CA GLU A 408 17.65 16.69 -20.46
C GLU A 408 17.18 15.91 -19.23
N SER A 409 17.90 14.84 -18.89
CA SER A 409 17.63 14.02 -17.71
C SER A 409 17.81 14.81 -16.42
N GLY A 410 16.80 14.79 -15.53
CA GLY A 410 16.77 15.64 -14.33
C GLY A 410 16.53 17.13 -14.63
N GLY A 411 16.34 17.50 -15.90
CA GLY A 411 16.03 18.86 -16.31
C GLY A 411 14.57 19.24 -16.04
N ASP A 412 14.26 20.52 -16.21
CA ASP A 412 12.92 21.08 -16.03
C ASP A 412 11.91 20.37 -16.95
N LEU A 413 10.72 20.08 -16.42
CA LEU A 413 9.61 19.49 -17.17
C LEU A 413 9.09 20.42 -18.29
N ALA A 414 9.42 21.72 -18.26
CA ALA A 414 9.18 22.65 -19.35
C ALA A 414 9.77 22.19 -20.70
N GLN A 415 10.81 21.35 -20.69
CA GLN A 415 11.38 20.74 -21.90
C GLN A 415 10.32 19.99 -22.75
N PHE A 416 9.28 19.48 -22.11
CA PHE A 416 8.19 18.77 -22.78
C PHE A 416 7.09 19.69 -23.33
N ARG A 417 7.26 21.02 -23.24
CA ARG A 417 6.38 22.05 -23.83
C ARG A 417 4.90 21.85 -23.47
N GLY A 418 4.63 21.57 -22.20
CA GLY A 418 3.28 21.39 -21.66
C GLY A 418 2.60 20.05 -22.00
N MET A 419 3.33 19.10 -22.59
CA MET A 419 2.81 17.79 -22.96
C MET A 419 3.13 16.73 -21.90
N VAL A 420 2.87 17.10 -20.64
CA VAL A 420 3.05 16.27 -19.44
C VAL A 420 1.67 15.95 -18.89
N ASP A 421 1.40 14.67 -18.67
CA ASP A 421 0.15 14.19 -18.08
C ASP A 421 0.35 13.76 -16.62
N PHE A 422 -0.71 13.86 -15.80
CA PHE A 422 -0.70 13.54 -14.38
C PHE A 422 -1.39 12.20 -14.09
N GLY A 423 -0.68 11.31 -13.38
CA GLY A 423 -1.16 10.00 -12.95
C GLY A 423 -1.73 9.16 -14.10
N GLY A 424 -2.56 8.17 -13.78
CA GLY A 424 -3.25 7.36 -14.78
C GLY A 424 -4.52 7.96 -15.36
N SER A 425 -5.09 9.03 -14.76
CA SER A 425 -6.42 9.56 -15.11
C SER A 425 -6.65 11.04 -14.74
N TYR A 426 -5.62 11.92 -14.75
CA TYR A 426 -5.72 13.36 -14.43
C TYR A 426 -6.16 13.73 -12.99
N HIS A 427 -6.46 12.76 -12.13
CA HIS A 427 -6.93 12.97 -10.74
C HIS A 427 -5.80 13.13 -9.70
N GLY A 428 -4.54 12.85 -10.07
CA GLY A 428 -3.45 12.66 -9.11
C GLY A 428 -2.75 13.92 -8.58
N ALA A 429 -3.12 15.13 -9.05
CA ALA A 429 -2.38 16.35 -8.71
C ALA A 429 -2.54 16.78 -7.24
N ASP A 430 -3.77 16.79 -6.72
CA ASP A 430 -4.06 17.25 -5.35
C ASP A 430 -5.15 16.45 -4.63
N GLY A 431 -5.49 15.26 -5.13
CA GLY A 431 -6.66 14.51 -4.65
C GLY A 431 -7.98 15.13 -5.12
N MET A 432 -9.07 14.41 -4.87
CA MET A 432 -10.43 14.73 -5.32
C MET A 432 -11.47 14.56 -4.22
N HIS A 433 -11.10 13.98 -3.09
CA HIS A 433 -12.00 13.70 -1.98
C HIS A 433 -11.44 14.28 -0.69
N TRP A 434 -12.28 14.97 0.08
CA TRP A 434 -11.92 15.41 1.43
C TRP A 434 -11.82 14.20 2.36
N VAL A 435 -10.79 14.19 3.21
CA VAL A 435 -10.56 13.14 4.20
C VAL A 435 -10.49 13.78 5.59
N GLY A 436 -11.50 13.51 6.41
CA GLY A 436 -11.57 13.92 7.82
C GLY A 436 -10.87 12.95 8.78
N ASP A 437 -10.65 11.71 8.35
CA ASP A 437 -9.99 10.67 9.13
C ASP A 437 -8.49 10.88 9.19
N LEU A 438 -8.03 11.44 10.31
CA LEU A 438 -6.65 11.83 10.55
C LEU A 438 -6.02 11.06 11.71
N ILE A 439 -4.71 10.85 11.58
CA ILE A 439 -3.86 10.19 12.57
C ILE A 439 -2.66 11.11 12.80
N VAL A 440 -2.53 11.63 14.01
CA VAL A 440 -1.51 12.62 14.38
C VAL A 440 -0.53 11.97 15.34
N SER A 441 0.73 11.86 14.93
CA SER A 441 1.84 11.42 15.78
C SER A 441 2.67 12.64 16.19
N GLN A 442 3.11 12.71 17.43
CA GLN A 442 3.85 13.86 17.96
C GLN A 442 4.70 13.50 19.17
N THR A 443 5.90 14.05 19.19
CA THR A 443 6.86 13.91 20.30
C THR A 443 6.83 15.19 21.13
N ILE A 444 6.38 15.08 22.38
CA ILE A 444 6.21 16.24 23.25
C ILE A 444 6.95 16.02 24.57
N GLU A 445 7.77 17.00 24.94
CA GLU A 445 8.38 17.11 26.26
C GLU A 445 7.66 18.19 27.06
N THR A 446 7.33 17.90 28.32
CA THR A 446 6.67 18.86 29.23
C THR A 446 7.57 19.20 30.41
N SER A 447 7.42 20.39 30.99
CA SER A 447 8.06 20.73 32.27
C SER A 447 7.30 20.11 33.45
N ALA A 448 7.97 19.99 34.60
CA ALA A 448 7.41 19.35 35.80
C ALA A 448 6.19 20.10 36.41
N ASP A 449 6.00 21.37 36.06
CA ASP A 449 4.85 22.17 36.48
C ASP A 449 3.70 22.15 35.48
N ALA A 450 3.83 21.49 34.33
CA ALA A 450 2.76 21.35 33.35
C ALA A 450 1.53 20.62 33.91
N LYS A 451 0.32 21.04 33.52
CA LYS A 451 -0.93 20.50 34.11
C LYS A 451 -1.68 19.57 33.16
N GLN A 452 -1.79 19.94 31.89
CA GLN A 452 -2.62 19.23 30.94
C GLN A 452 -2.05 19.32 29.52
N LEU A 453 -2.17 18.22 28.78
CA LEU A 453 -2.04 18.18 27.33
C LEU A 453 -3.42 17.93 26.70
N THR A 454 -3.70 18.59 25.60
CA THR A 454 -4.93 18.41 24.83
C THR A 454 -4.60 18.20 23.36
N PHE A 455 -5.14 17.14 22.75
CA PHE A 455 -5.05 16.88 21.32
C PHE A 455 -6.42 17.07 20.70
N GLU A 456 -6.48 17.74 19.55
CA GLU A 456 -7.72 18.02 18.81
C GLU A 456 -7.58 17.55 17.35
N ILE A 457 -8.61 16.84 16.86
CA ILE A 457 -8.85 16.56 15.45
C ILE A 457 -10.26 17.05 15.09
N VAL A 458 -10.41 17.80 14.00
CA VAL A 458 -11.69 18.32 13.51
C VAL A 458 -12.13 17.56 12.27
N GLU A 459 -13.38 17.14 12.25
CA GLU A 459 -14.03 16.54 11.08
C GLU A 459 -15.48 17.04 10.97
N ALA A 460 -15.85 17.58 9.80
CA ALA A 460 -17.17 18.16 9.53
C ALA A 460 -17.58 19.23 10.56
N GLY A 461 -16.60 19.97 11.08
CA GLY A 461 -16.76 20.93 12.17
C GLY A 461 -16.88 20.34 13.58
N VAL A 462 -16.94 19.02 13.73
CA VAL A 462 -16.96 18.33 15.03
C VAL A 462 -15.56 18.20 15.59
N ARG A 463 -15.35 18.58 16.84
CA ARG A 463 -14.04 18.51 17.51
C ARG A 463 -13.89 17.23 18.31
N HIS A 464 -12.91 16.41 17.95
CA HIS A 464 -12.55 15.18 18.65
C HIS A 464 -11.34 15.49 19.54
N LEU A 465 -11.50 15.34 20.85
CA LEU A 465 -10.53 15.79 21.83
C LEU A 465 -10.02 14.63 22.69
N CYS A 466 -8.71 14.60 22.93
CA CYS A 466 -8.07 13.80 23.96
C CYS A 466 -7.39 14.72 24.97
N GLU A 467 -7.86 14.69 26.22
CA GLU A 467 -7.32 15.47 27.33
C GLU A 467 -6.55 14.56 28.29
N ILE A 468 -5.29 14.89 28.58
CA ILE A 468 -4.45 14.15 29.52
C ILE A 468 -4.09 15.05 30.70
N ASP A 469 -4.57 14.70 31.90
CA ASP A 469 -4.15 15.33 33.16
C ASP A 469 -2.76 14.81 33.53
N LEU A 470 -1.75 15.68 33.53
CA LEU A 470 -0.36 15.33 33.75
C LEU A 470 -0.02 15.07 35.23
N LYS A 471 -0.92 15.40 36.15
CA LYS A 471 -0.79 15.10 37.58
C LYS A 471 -1.30 13.70 37.90
N THR A 472 -2.47 13.33 37.37
CA THR A 472 -3.11 12.03 37.65
C THR A 472 -2.72 10.96 36.63
N GLY A 473 -2.37 11.35 35.40
CA GLY A 473 -2.21 10.46 34.25
C GLY A 473 -3.53 10.04 33.60
N GLU A 474 -4.66 10.64 33.99
CA GLU A 474 -5.96 10.34 33.40
C GLU A 474 -6.04 10.91 31.98
N ALA A 475 -6.34 10.05 31.01
CA ALA A 475 -6.68 10.43 29.64
C ALA A 475 -8.21 10.33 29.48
N LYS A 476 -8.82 11.35 28.88
CA LYS A 476 -10.27 11.45 28.67
C LYS A 476 -10.57 11.88 27.23
N LEU A 477 -11.53 11.20 26.60
CA LEU A 477 -11.97 11.49 25.24
C LEU A 477 -13.31 12.23 25.23
N THR A 478 -13.43 13.28 24.40
CA THR A 478 -14.67 14.06 24.27
C THR A 478 -14.92 14.47 22.82
N LEU A 479 -16.18 14.81 22.52
CA LEU A 479 -16.61 15.38 21.24
C LEU A 479 -17.21 16.77 21.49
N ASP A 480 -16.96 17.73 20.60
CA ASP A 480 -17.46 19.12 20.64
C ASP A 480 -17.26 19.85 21.98
N ASN A 481 -15.99 20.03 22.37
CA ASN A 481 -15.59 20.82 23.54
C ASN A 481 -16.24 20.38 24.87
N GLY A 482 -16.48 19.08 25.05
CA GLY A 482 -16.95 18.52 26.32
C GLY A 482 -18.46 18.45 26.49
N GLU A 483 -19.24 18.66 25.42
CA GLU A 483 -20.64 18.23 25.42
C GLU A 483 -20.71 16.70 25.57
N ILE A 484 -21.64 16.20 26.38
CA ILE A 484 -21.89 14.76 26.47
C ILE A 484 -22.55 14.33 25.17
N ARG A 485 -21.73 13.89 24.23
CA ARG A 485 -22.18 13.22 23.00
C ARG A 485 -22.01 11.72 23.14
N PRO A 486 -22.94 10.94 22.59
CA PRO A 486 -22.99 9.51 22.85
C PRO A 486 -21.84 8.79 22.15
N PHE A 487 -20.84 8.35 22.94
CA PHE A 487 -20.05 7.18 22.58
C PHE A 487 -20.91 5.92 22.74
N ASP A 488 -20.52 4.84 22.08
CA ASP A 488 -21.17 3.55 22.26
C ASP A 488 -21.01 3.06 23.71
N GLY A 489 -22.04 2.39 24.25
CA GLY A 489 -22.09 1.97 25.66
C GLY A 489 -22.91 2.92 26.55
N ASP A 490 -22.37 3.33 27.71
CA ASP A 490 -23.05 4.27 28.61
C ASP A 490 -22.95 5.71 28.05
N LYS A 491 -24.00 6.11 27.33
CA LYS A 491 -24.11 7.40 26.63
C LYS A 491 -24.01 8.64 27.54
N ASN A 492 -23.96 8.47 28.86
CA ASN A 492 -23.87 9.57 29.82
C ASN A 492 -22.44 9.79 30.37
N GLN A 493 -21.44 9.08 29.87
CA GLN A 493 -20.06 9.17 30.35
C GLN A 493 -19.07 9.30 29.19
N HIS A 494 -17.97 10.00 29.47
CA HIS A 494 -16.83 10.09 28.55
C HIS A 494 -15.88 8.90 28.75
N PRO A 495 -15.28 8.36 27.67
CA PRO A 495 -14.24 7.35 27.80
C PRO A 495 -13.03 7.90 28.56
N VAL A 496 -12.63 7.17 29.59
CA VAL A 496 -11.45 7.49 30.42
C VAL A 496 -10.48 6.31 30.52
N ALA A 497 -9.20 6.61 30.64
CA ALA A 497 -8.12 5.65 30.85
C ALA A 497 -7.09 6.20 31.85
N THR A 498 -6.42 5.31 32.58
CA THR A 498 -5.27 5.69 33.43
C THR A 498 -3.98 5.35 32.70
N THR A 499 -3.10 6.33 32.52
CA THR A 499 -1.83 6.20 31.79
C THR A 499 -0.62 6.42 32.71
N SER A 500 0.57 6.08 32.22
CA SER A 500 1.86 6.33 32.88
C SER A 500 2.35 7.78 32.72
N VAL A 501 1.75 8.57 31.82
CA VAL A 501 2.22 9.91 31.44
C VAL A 501 2.15 10.85 32.64
N ARG A 502 3.25 11.57 32.90
CA ARG A 502 3.34 12.59 33.96
C ARG A 502 4.09 13.82 33.44
N ALA A 503 3.88 14.96 34.11
CA ALA A 503 4.62 16.19 33.84
C ALA A 503 6.14 15.98 34.01
N GLY A 504 6.95 16.68 33.22
CA GLY A 504 8.42 16.60 33.31
C GLY A 504 9.06 15.50 32.45
N GLN A 505 8.30 14.87 31.56
CA GLN A 505 8.75 13.75 30.72
C GLN A 505 8.49 14.05 29.24
N GLN A 506 9.25 13.37 28.38
CA GLN A 506 9.00 13.27 26.95
C GLN A 506 8.30 11.96 26.65
N HIS A 507 7.28 12.01 25.80
CA HIS A 507 6.57 10.85 25.28
C HIS A 507 6.25 11.03 23.80
N ASP A 508 6.09 9.89 23.13
CA ASP A 508 5.56 9.82 21.77
C ASP A 508 4.06 9.55 21.85
N PHE A 509 3.26 10.51 21.40
CA PHE A 509 1.81 10.40 21.37
C PHE A 509 1.34 10.15 19.95
N ARG A 510 0.37 9.26 19.79
CA ARG A 510 -0.43 9.17 18.56
C ARG A 510 -1.90 9.29 18.92
N PHE A 511 -2.64 10.13 18.23
CA PHE A 511 -4.09 10.27 18.40
C PHE A 511 -4.76 10.22 17.03
N SER A 512 -5.82 9.43 16.90
CA SER A 512 -6.57 9.32 15.65
C SER A 512 -8.07 9.48 15.87
N ASN A 513 -8.70 10.08 14.86
CA ASN A 513 -10.12 9.92 14.56
C ASN A 513 -10.19 9.19 13.22
N ALA A 514 -10.62 7.94 13.22
CA ALA A 514 -10.76 7.15 11.99
C ALA A 514 -11.87 6.11 12.14
N ASP A 515 -12.64 5.85 11.08
CA ASP A 515 -13.75 4.88 11.05
C ASP A 515 -14.72 5.02 12.25
N ASN A 516 -15.07 6.25 12.67
CA ASN A 516 -15.87 6.54 13.86
C ASN A 516 -15.34 5.89 15.16
N GLU A 517 -14.01 5.91 15.35
CA GLU A 517 -13.33 5.45 16.55
C GLU A 517 -12.17 6.37 16.91
N LEU A 518 -12.14 6.78 18.18
CA LEU A 518 -10.98 7.50 18.74
C LEU A 518 -9.98 6.50 19.30
N THR A 519 -8.71 6.63 18.87
CA THR A 519 -7.62 5.78 19.38
C THR A 519 -6.46 6.64 19.85
N LEU A 520 -5.90 6.29 21.01
CA LEU A 520 -4.71 6.91 21.60
C LEU A 520 -3.60 5.88 21.71
N TRP A 521 -2.40 6.23 21.27
CA TRP A 521 -1.17 5.50 21.57
C TRP A 521 -0.24 6.39 22.38
N ILE A 522 0.50 5.76 23.30
CA ILE A 522 1.56 6.38 24.07
C ILE A 522 2.77 5.46 23.97
N ASP A 523 3.90 5.98 23.50
CA ASP A 523 5.15 5.24 23.30
C ASP A 523 4.94 3.95 22.48
N ASP A 524 4.18 4.10 21.38
CA ASP A 524 3.71 3.06 20.45
C ASP A 524 2.74 1.99 20.99
N GLU A 525 2.33 2.08 22.25
CA GLU A 525 1.31 1.19 22.83
C GLU A 525 -0.10 1.80 22.77
N VAL A 526 -1.08 1.03 22.29
CA VAL A 526 -2.50 1.44 22.28
C VAL A 526 -3.02 1.51 23.71
N VAL A 527 -3.62 2.64 24.08
CA VAL A 527 -4.24 2.85 25.40
C VAL A 527 -5.63 2.19 25.44
N ALA A 528 -5.85 1.34 26.43
CA ALA A 528 -7.15 0.73 26.67
C ALA A 528 -8.03 1.63 27.55
N PHE A 529 -9.16 2.08 27.01
CA PHE A 529 -10.16 2.85 27.74
C PHE A 529 -11.16 1.95 28.47
N GLN A 530 -11.76 2.48 29.54
CA GLN A 530 -12.71 1.75 30.39
C GLN A 530 -14.06 1.50 29.70
N THR A 531 -14.41 2.36 28.74
CA THR A 531 -15.62 2.27 27.91
C THR A 531 -15.24 2.34 26.44
N PRO A 532 -16.13 1.93 25.51
CA PRO A 532 -15.87 2.06 24.08
C PRO A 532 -15.52 3.50 23.69
N THR A 533 -14.62 3.63 22.72
CA THR A 533 -14.20 4.90 22.11
C THR A 533 -14.81 5.11 20.72
N THR A 534 -15.71 4.20 20.34
CA THR A 534 -16.49 4.23 19.11
C THR A 534 -17.73 5.09 19.29
N PHE A 535 -18.24 5.65 18.19
CA PHE A 535 -19.45 6.45 18.17
C PHE A 535 -20.19 6.29 16.84
N ASP A 536 -21.41 6.82 16.77
CA ASP A 536 -22.20 6.91 15.54
C ASP A 536 -22.20 8.36 15.05
N PHE A 537 -21.39 8.65 14.02
CA PHE A 537 -21.24 10.01 13.51
C PHE A 537 -22.51 10.55 12.86
N ASP A 538 -23.33 9.69 12.23
CA ASP A 538 -24.61 10.11 11.63
C ASP A 538 -25.60 10.63 12.68
N SER A 539 -25.45 10.20 13.95
CA SER A 539 -26.23 10.70 15.08
C SER A 539 -25.79 12.08 15.58
N ILE A 540 -24.58 12.50 15.21
CA ILE A 540 -23.94 13.77 15.60
C ILE A 540 -24.10 14.80 14.48
N VAL A 541 -23.74 14.41 13.26
CA VAL A 541 -23.88 15.19 12.04
C VAL A 541 -24.65 14.35 11.03
N PRO A 542 -25.90 14.72 10.70
CA PRO A 542 -26.67 13.99 9.69
C PRO A 542 -25.90 13.87 8.37
N VAL A 543 -26.08 12.78 7.65
CA VAL A 543 -25.39 12.51 6.37
C VAL A 543 -25.54 13.64 5.32
N THR A 544 -26.65 14.38 5.35
CA THR A 544 -26.93 15.54 4.49
C THR A 544 -26.20 16.82 4.95
N GLU A 545 -25.49 16.77 6.06
CA GLU A 545 -24.72 17.87 6.64
C GLU A 545 -23.26 17.49 6.89
N ASN A 546 -22.91 16.23 6.63
CA ASN A 546 -21.54 15.73 6.64
C ASN A 546 -20.80 16.33 5.44
N GLN A 547 -20.13 17.45 5.69
CA GLN A 547 -19.32 18.20 4.75
C GLN A 547 -18.33 19.07 5.55
N PRO A 548 -17.21 19.49 4.95
CA PRO A 548 -16.27 20.37 5.64
C PRO A 548 -16.91 21.69 6.06
N ARG A 549 -16.48 22.21 7.20
CA ARG A 549 -16.94 23.46 7.80
C ARG A 549 -15.79 24.43 7.96
N TYR A 550 -16.09 25.69 7.72
CA TYR A 550 -15.17 26.81 7.94
C TYR A 550 -15.93 27.95 8.62
N GLY A 551 -15.51 28.32 9.83
CA GLY A 551 -16.13 29.38 10.63
C GLY A 551 -15.50 30.77 10.46
N GLY A 552 -14.53 30.91 9.54
CA GLY A 552 -13.69 32.10 9.39
C GLY A 552 -12.34 31.99 10.13
N PRO A 553 -11.48 33.01 10.03
CA PRO A 553 -10.11 32.97 10.57
C PRO A 553 -10.04 32.68 12.08
N GLY A 554 -11.01 33.18 12.86
CA GLY A 554 -11.13 32.92 14.30
C GLY A 554 -11.61 31.52 14.68
N ASN A 555 -12.13 30.74 13.73
CA ASN A 555 -12.60 29.38 13.94
C ASN A 555 -12.43 28.56 12.64
N PRO A 556 -11.18 28.20 12.28
CA PRO A 556 -10.88 27.62 10.98
C PRO A 556 -11.43 26.21 10.78
N LEU A 557 -11.76 25.47 11.85
CA LEU A 557 -12.35 24.12 11.80
C LEU A 557 -11.60 23.20 10.80
N ASP A 558 -12.25 22.68 9.76
CA ASP A 558 -11.65 21.74 8.80
C ASP A 558 -10.53 22.37 7.94
N ALA A 559 -10.38 23.69 7.92
CA ALA A 559 -9.23 24.37 7.31
C ALA A 559 -7.96 24.26 8.15
N ALA A 560 -8.08 23.94 9.43
CA ALA A 560 -6.96 23.74 10.33
C ALA A 560 -7.29 22.63 11.34
N PRO A 561 -7.36 21.37 10.85
CA PRO A 561 -8.10 20.30 11.52
C PRO A 561 -7.36 19.69 12.71
N VAL A 562 -6.07 19.99 12.91
CA VAL A 562 -5.27 19.37 13.97
C VAL A 562 -4.73 20.44 14.91
N ALA A 563 -4.84 20.23 16.22
CA ALA A 563 -4.25 21.14 17.20
C ALA A 563 -3.73 20.45 18.46
N VAL A 564 -2.76 21.10 19.09
CA VAL A 564 -2.18 20.72 20.39
C VAL A 564 -2.34 21.88 21.36
N GLY A 565 -2.91 21.60 22.52
CA GLY A 565 -3.07 22.51 23.63
C GLY A 565 -2.18 22.12 24.80
N VAL A 566 -1.55 23.12 25.43
CA VAL A 566 -0.81 22.95 26.69
C VAL A 566 -1.38 23.92 27.72
N THR A 567 -1.74 23.41 28.90
CA THR A 567 -2.27 24.21 30.01
C THR A 567 -1.31 24.15 31.21
N GLY A 568 -0.86 25.33 31.64
CA GLY A 568 0.11 25.50 32.74
C GLY A 568 1.50 24.93 32.42
N GLY A 569 2.56 25.60 32.87
CA GLY A 569 3.95 25.17 32.66
C GLY A 569 4.49 25.45 31.25
N SER A 570 5.45 24.67 30.80
CA SER A 570 6.06 24.77 29.47
C SER A 570 6.10 23.42 28.77
N ALA A 571 6.14 23.46 27.44
CA ALA A 571 6.30 22.28 26.62
C ALA A 571 7.12 22.57 25.37
N THR A 572 7.74 21.51 24.85
CA THR A 572 8.46 21.48 23.58
C THR A 572 7.82 20.40 22.72
N LEU A 573 7.36 20.76 21.53
CA LEU A 573 7.02 19.83 20.47
C LEU A 573 8.26 19.66 19.59
N ASN A 574 8.78 18.44 19.53
CA ASN A 574 9.99 18.10 18.78
C ASN A 574 9.67 17.61 17.36
N GLN A 575 8.51 16.95 17.19
CA GLN A 575 8.07 16.42 15.90
C GLN A 575 6.54 16.35 15.87
N MET A 576 5.97 16.53 14.68
CA MET A 576 4.59 16.19 14.35
C MET A 576 4.53 15.56 12.96
N VAL A 577 3.90 14.40 12.88
CA VAL A 577 3.60 13.70 11.62
C VAL A 577 2.11 13.46 11.53
N ILE A 578 1.51 13.91 10.43
CA ILE A 578 0.08 13.72 10.15
C ILE A 578 -0.05 12.72 9.02
N HIS A 579 -0.80 11.67 9.30
CA HIS A 579 -1.30 10.75 8.29
C HIS A 579 -2.82 10.91 8.18
N ARG A 580 -3.35 10.49 7.05
CA ARG A 580 -4.78 10.26 6.86
C ARG A 580 -5.07 8.79 6.69
N ASP A 581 -6.30 8.40 6.94
CA ASP A 581 -6.79 7.08 6.56
C ASP A 581 -7.00 6.95 5.04
N LYS A 582 -7.27 5.71 4.61
CA LYS A 582 -7.65 5.37 3.26
C LYS A 582 -9.09 5.78 2.96
N TYR A 583 -9.27 6.67 1.98
CA TYR A 583 -10.59 7.02 1.46
C TYR A 583 -11.09 5.98 0.44
N TYR A 584 -12.13 5.21 0.78
CA TYR A 584 -12.80 4.31 -0.17
C TYR A 584 -13.82 5.06 -1.03
N ILE A 585 -13.49 5.18 -2.32
CA ILE A 585 -14.33 5.87 -3.30
C ILE A 585 -15.59 5.04 -3.64
N ALA A 586 -16.76 5.64 -3.50
CA ALA A 586 -18.07 5.06 -3.73
C ALA A 586 -18.46 5.07 -5.22
N VAL A 587 -17.94 4.08 -5.97
CA VAL A 587 -18.25 3.87 -7.39
C VAL A 587 -18.52 2.41 -7.71
N ASP A 588 -19.28 2.17 -8.77
CA ASP A 588 -19.62 0.86 -9.35
C ASP A 588 -19.09 0.69 -10.80
N SER A 589 -18.38 1.69 -11.31
CA SER A 589 -17.74 1.70 -12.62
C SER A 589 -16.61 2.72 -12.63
N SER A 590 -15.70 2.59 -13.60
CA SER A 590 -14.57 3.52 -13.81
C SER A 590 -14.75 4.41 -15.04
N ASP A 591 -15.95 4.49 -15.62
CA ASP A 591 -16.17 5.12 -16.93
C ASP A 591 -16.08 6.65 -16.87
N ASP A 592 -16.56 7.25 -15.78
CA ASP A 592 -16.46 8.70 -15.50
C ASP A 592 -15.26 9.04 -14.58
N GLY A 593 -14.31 8.11 -14.44
CA GLY A 593 -13.27 8.16 -13.41
C GLY A 593 -13.75 7.61 -12.06
N MET A 594 -12.81 7.42 -11.13
CA MET A 594 -13.09 6.96 -9.77
C MET A 594 -13.42 8.19 -8.91
N LEU A 595 -14.67 8.65 -8.95
CA LEU A 595 -15.13 9.82 -8.19
C LEU A 595 -16.44 9.53 -7.45
N ASP A 596 -16.51 9.89 -6.17
CA ASP A 596 -17.74 9.84 -5.35
C ASP A 596 -18.88 10.68 -5.89
N TYR A 597 -18.58 11.75 -6.64
CA TYR A 597 -19.60 12.73 -7.01
C TYR A 597 -20.44 12.24 -8.19
N ASP A 598 -21.74 12.52 -8.18
CA ASP A 598 -22.55 12.45 -9.40
C ASP A 598 -22.10 13.52 -10.40
N MET A 599 -21.20 13.12 -11.30
CA MET A 599 -20.69 13.98 -12.37
C MET A 599 -21.80 14.49 -13.30
N GLY A 600 -22.91 13.77 -13.45
CA GLY A 600 -24.07 14.24 -14.20
C GLY A 600 -24.76 15.40 -13.49
N ALA A 601 -24.88 15.35 -12.17
CA ALA A 601 -25.40 16.44 -11.35
C ALA A 601 -24.46 17.65 -11.36
N LEU A 602 -23.15 17.43 -11.20
CA LEU A 602 -22.16 18.51 -11.24
C LEU A 602 -22.10 19.22 -12.61
N ARG A 603 -22.15 18.49 -13.73
CA ARG A 603 -22.22 19.08 -15.08
C ARG A 603 -23.44 20.00 -15.26
N ARG A 604 -24.59 19.64 -14.67
CA ARG A 604 -25.80 20.51 -14.71
C ARG A 604 -25.62 21.80 -13.92
N PHE A 605 -24.77 21.79 -12.89
CA PHE A 605 -24.48 22.95 -12.07
C PHE A 605 -23.45 23.90 -12.71
N VAL A 606 -22.34 23.36 -13.21
CA VAL A 606 -21.25 24.17 -13.82
C VAL A 606 -21.60 24.63 -15.25
N GLY A 607 -22.52 23.94 -15.93
CA GLY A 607 -23.00 24.26 -17.27
C GLY A 607 -22.79 23.11 -18.26
N ALA A 608 -23.76 22.87 -19.15
CA ALA A 608 -23.85 21.67 -20.01
C ALA A 608 -22.79 21.53 -21.14
N GLY A 609 -21.64 22.21 -21.03
CA GLY A 609 -20.55 22.17 -22.01
C GLY A 609 -19.16 21.90 -21.42
N SER A 610 -19.01 21.84 -20.09
CA SER A 610 -17.71 21.65 -19.45
C SER A 610 -17.16 20.24 -19.65
N GLN A 611 -15.88 20.15 -20.00
CA GLN A 611 -15.18 18.87 -20.13
C GLN A 611 -14.92 18.27 -18.74
N THR A 612 -14.84 16.93 -18.62
CA THR A 612 -14.58 16.26 -17.33
C THR A 612 -13.32 16.80 -16.64
N ASN A 613 -12.26 17.07 -17.41
CA ASN A 613 -11.00 17.59 -16.88
C ASN A 613 -11.12 19.01 -16.29
N GLU A 614 -12.02 19.85 -16.83
CA GLU A 614 -12.27 21.20 -16.30
C GLU A 614 -12.97 21.10 -14.94
N ILE A 615 -13.98 20.22 -14.83
CA ILE A 615 -14.71 19.98 -13.57
C ILE A 615 -13.77 19.43 -12.50
N VAL A 616 -12.86 18.52 -12.87
CA VAL A 616 -11.86 17.97 -11.95
C VAL A 616 -10.97 19.09 -11.36
N ARG A 617 -10.50 20.00 -12.21
CA ARG A 617 -9.71 21.16 -11.77
C ARG A 617 -10.53 22.10 -10.87
N ASP A 618 -11.78 22.36 -11.22
CA ASP A 618 -12.67 23.24 -10.46
C ASP A 618 -12.93 22.69 -9.05
N ILE A 619 -13.09 21.36 -8.91
CA ILE A 619 -13.22 20.71 -7.60
C ILE A 619 -11.96 20.94 -6.76
N GLN A 620 -10.76 20.75 -7.33
CA GLN A 620 -9.51 20.98 -6.60
C GLN A 620 -9.34 22.43 -6.15
N LEU A 621 -9.70 23.39 -7.02
CA LEU A 621 -9.72 24.81 -6.65
C LEU A 621 -10.71 25.09 -5.52
N LEU A 622 -11.87 24.43 -5.53
CA LEU A 622 -12.86 24.55 -4.46
C LEU A 622 -12.36 23.97 -3.14
N MET A 623 -11.68 22.81 -3.17
CA MET A 623 -11.05 22.22 -1.98
C MET A 623 -9.99 23.14 -1.37
N ALA A 624 -9.36 23.98 -2.20
CA ALA A 624 -8.37 24.96 -1.79
C ALA A 624 -8.96 26.23 -1.16
N GLU A 625 -10.27 26.50 -1.28
CA GLU A 625 -10.91 27.76 -0.85
C GLU A 625 -11.98 27.53 0.23
N PRO A 626 -11.64 27.71 1.52
CA PRO A 626 -12.56 27.48 2.64
C PRO A 626 -13.85 28.29 2.61
N THR A 627 -13.82 29.48 2.04
CA THR A 627 -14.98 30.39 2.08
C THR A 627 -16.16 29.91 1.23
N ILE A 628 -15.94 28.98 0.30
CA ILE A 628 -16.97 28.48 -0.62
C ILE A 628 -17.36 27.02 -0.38
N TRP A 629 -16.79 26.36 0.64
CA TRP A 629 -17.11 24.95 0.91
C TRP A 629 -18.60 24.73 1.17
N SER A 630 -19.28 25.63 1.88
CA SER A 630 -20.72 25.50 2.15
C SER A 630 -21.57 25.49 0.88
N ASP A 631 -21.07 26.09 -0.19
CA ASP A 631 -21.80 26.35 -1.42
C ASP A 631 -21.54 25.27 -2.47
N PHE A 632 -20.64 24.32 -2.21
CA PHE A 632 -20.34 23.23 -3.13
C PHE A 632 -21.49 22.22 -3.18
N PRO A 633 -22.20 22.09 -4.31
CA PRO A 633 -23.29 21.13 -4.44
C PRO A 633 -22.79 19.68 -4.43
N GLY A 634 -21.48 19.44 -4.66
CA GLY A 634 -20.92 18.10 -4.71
C GLY A 634 -21.03 17.34 -3.39
N TRP A 635 -21.04 18.02 -2.24
CA TRP A 635 -21.17 17.37 -0.93
C TRP A 635 -22.45 16.53 -0.82
N GLN A 636 -23.57 17.09 -1.28
CA GLN A 636 -24.89 16.44 -1.25
C GLN A 636 -25.10 15.44 -2.39
N ASN A 637 -24.24 15.50 -3.41
CA ASN A 637 -24.27 14.61 -4.57
C ASN A 637 -23.17 13.56 -4.52
N ARG A 638 -22.56 13.32 -3.34
CA ARG A 638 -21.69 12.17 -3.11
C ARG A 638 -22.53 10.89 -3.10
N ARG A 639 -22.05 9.89 -3.82
CA ARG A 639 -22.72 8.61 -4.01
C ARG A 639 -22.57 7.73 -2.78
N THR A 640 -23.52 6.81 -2.65
CA THR A 640 -23.41 5.61 -1.84
C THR A 640 -23.60 4.44 -2.78
N VAL A 641 -22.71 3.47 -2.75
CA VAL A 641 -22.80 2.26 -3.58
C VAL A 641 -22.80 1.02 -2.71
N SER A 642 -23.57 0.02 -3.10
CA SER A 642 -23.70 -1.23 -2.34
C SER A 642 -23.49 -2.44 -3.22
N PHE A 643 -22.80 -3.45 -2.69
CA PHE A 643 -22.48 -4.71 -3.35
C PHE A 643 -22.93 -5.85 -2.44
N SER A 644 -23.80 -6.72 -2.94
CA SER A 644 -24.29 -7.88 -2.18
C SER A 644 -23.53 -9.14 -2.58
N MET A 645 -23.11 -9.91 -1.58
CA MET A 645 -22.42 -11.18 -1.76
C MET A 645 -23.34 -12.31 -1.30
N GLU A 646 -23.43 -13.37 -2.10
CA GLU A 646 -24.05 -14.62 -1.70
C GLU A 646 -23.06 -15.47 -0.87
N GLU A 647 -23.46 -16.71 -0.57
CA GLU A 647 -22.54 -17.70 -0.01
C GLU A 647 -21.32 -17.88 -0.93
N ASP A 648 -20.14 -18.05 -0.32
CA ASP A 648 -18.86 -18.25 -0.99
C ASP A 648 -18.43 -17.13 -1.97
N GLN A 649 -18.97 -15.93 -1.82
CA GLN A 649 -18.57 -14.74 -2.58
C GLN A 649 -17.83 -13.74 -1.68
N PHE A 650 -16.76 -13.15 -2.22
CA PHE A 650 -15.86 -12.25 -1.50
C PHE A 650 -15.69 -10.93 -2.25
N PHE A 651 -15.65 -9.80 -1.54
CA PHE A 651 -15.51 -8.47 -2.17
C PHE A 651 -14.13 -7.87 -1.90
N PRO A 652 -13.18 -7.96 -2.83
CA PRO A 652 -11.84 -7.39 -2.65
C PRO A 652 -11.67 -5.97 -3.21
N MET A 653 -10.91 -5.13 -2.51
CA MET A 653 -10.55 -3.77 -2.92
C MET A 653 -9.04 -3.52 -2.86
N GLY A 654 -8.55 -2.55 -3.63
CA GLY A 654 -7.15 -2.12 -3.54
C GLY A 654 -6.92 -1.15 -2.39
N ASP A 655 -5.67 -1.05 -1.93
CA ASP A 655 -5.24 -0.03 -0.97
C ASP A 655 -4.85 1.30 -1.67
N ASN A 656 -5.06 1.39 -2.99
CA ASN A 656 -4.86 2.59 -3.80
C ASN A 656 -6.19 3.10 -4.39
N SER A 657 -6.45 4.42 -4.44
CA SER A 657 -7.83 4.95 -4.58
C SER A 657 -8.30 5.25 -6.01
N PRO A 658 -7.65 6.03 -6.89
CA PRO A 658 -8.16 6.21 -8.26
C PRO A 658 -7.63 5.22 -9.31
N GLU A 659 -6.43 4.64 -9.12
CA GLU A 659 -5.82 3.74 -10.12
C GLU A 659 -6.15 2.24 -9.92
N SER A 660 -6.84 1.88 -8.84
CA SER A 660 -7.20 0.49 -8.55
C SER A 660 -8.47 0.06 -9.29
N LEU A 661 -8.31 -0.70 -10.38
CA LEU A 661 -9.40 -1.48 -10.98
C LEU A 661 -9.69 -2.74 -10.14
N ASP A 662 -10.41 -2.56 -9.04
CA ASP A 662 -10.85 -3.61 -8.13
C ASP A 662 -12.34 -3.96 -8.29
N ALA A 663 -12.89 -4.75 -7.36
CA ALA A 663 -14.19 -5.39 -7.50
C ALA A 663 -15.33 -4.41 -7.77
N ARG A 664 -15.20 -3.15 -7.32
CA ARG A 664 -16.12 -2.06 -7.64
C ARG A 664 -16.36 -1.90 -9.15
N CYS A 665 -15.31 -2.08 -9.96
CA CYS A 665 -15.29 -1.69 -11.37
C CYS A 665 -15.21 -2.88 -12.33
N TRP A 666 -15.39 -4.12 -11.87
CA TRP A 666 -15.28 -5.29 -12.75
C TRP A 666 -16.55 -5.58 -13.55
N ALA A 667 -17.73 -5.39 -12.94
CA ALA A 667 -19.00 -5.60 -13.62
C ALA A 667 -19.15 -4.68 -14.84
N GLY A 668 -19.73 -5.20 -15.93
CA GLY A 668 -19.95 -4.45 -17.17
C GLY A 668 -18.71 -4.25 -18.06
N ASN A 669 -17.52 -4.62 -17.59
CA ASN A 669 -16.26 -4.43 -18.32
C ASN A 669 -15.82 -5.63 -19.18
N LYS A 670 -16.65 -6.68 -19.32
CA LYS A 670 -16.35 -7.85 -20.16
C LYS A 670 -16.03 -7.49 -21.61
N THR A 671 -16.58 -6.41 -22.14
CA THR A 671 -16.30 -5.91 -23.50
C THR A 671 -14.94 -5.21 -23.63
N ARG A 672 -14.37 -4.70 -22.53
CA ARG A 672 -13.10 -3.93 -22.48
C ARG A 672 -11.89 -4.79 -22.09
N LEU A 673 -12.08 -5.83 -21.26
CA LEU A 673 -11.02 -6.71 -20.76
C LEU A 673 -11.11 -8.16 -21.27
N GLY A 674 -12.23 -8.56 -21.86
CA GLY A 674 -12.44 -9.89 -22.42
C GLY A 674 -11.72 -10.09 -23.75
N ASN A 675 -10.92 -11.15 -23.86
CA ASN A 675 -10.50 -11.65 -25.16
C ASN A 675 -11.71 -12.32 -25.82
N TYR A 676 -12.29 -11.69 -26.86
CA TYR A 676 -13.45 -12.18 -27.62
C TYR A 676 -13.28 -13.57 -28.30
N HIS A 677 -12.14 -14.23 -28.11
CA HIS A 677 -11.75 -15.45 -28.83
C HIS A 677 -11.33 -16.61 -27.93
N SER A 678 -11.76 -16.65 -26.66
CA SER A 678 -11.53 -17.86 -25.87
C SER A 678 -12.46 -18.99 -26.32
N PRO A 679 -11.94 -20.18 -26.65
CA PRO A 679 -12.76 -21.34 -27.01
C PRO A 679 -13.46 -21.99 -25.80
N ASP A 680 -13.23 -21.47 -24.59
CA ASP A 680 -13.83 -21.94 -23.34
C ASP A 680 -14.76 -20.83 -22.79
N GLU A 681 -16.08 -21.05 -22.89
CA GLU A 681 -17.12 -20.14 -22.41
C GLU A 681 -17.16 -20.08 -20.87
N ASP A 682 -16.81 -21.18 -20.19
CA ASP A 682 -16.82 -21.25 -18.72
C ASP A 682 -15.69 -20.41 -18.10
N ALA A 683 -14.61 -20.14 -18.85
CA ALA A 683 -13.50 -19.31 -18.40
C ALA A 683 -13.89 -17.85 -18.11
N TYR A 684 -15.04 -17.37 -18.58
CA TYR A 684 -15.55 -16.00 -18.36
C TYR A 684 -16.88 -15.99 -17.64
N LYS A 685 -17.26 -17.10 -16.98
CA LYS A 685 -18.52 -17.23 -16.24
C LYS A 685 -18.78 -16.08 -15.26
N PHE A 686 -17.71 -15.55 -14.66
CA PHE A 686 -17.75 -14.49 -13.66
C PHE A 686 -17.23 -13.14 -14.17
N ALA A 687 -17.13 -12.94 -15.49
CA ALA A 687 -16.50 -11.73 -16.03
C ALA A 687 -17.34 -10.44 -15.89
N ASP A 688 -18.60 -10.55 -15.48
CA ASP A 688 -19.51 -9.42 -15.29
C ASP A 688 -19.91 -9.21 -13.82
N VAL A 689 -19.18 -9.81 -12.86
CA VAL A 689 -19.51 -9.73 -11.43
C VAL A 689 -18.53 -8.86 -10.65
N SER A 690 -19.01 -8.25 -9.56
CA SER A 690 -18.23 -7.41 -8.65
C SER A 690 -17.74 -8.18 -7.41
N TYR A 691 -17.50 -9.48 -7.52
CA TYR A 691 -17.04 -10.32 -6.40
C TYR A 691 -16.09 -11.43 -6.91
N VAL A 692 -15.43 -12.10 -5.97
CA VAL A 692 -14.59 -13.27 -6.21
C VAL A 692 -15.25 -14.49 -5.59
N PRO A 693 -15.63 -15.51 -6.40
CA PRO A 693 -16.06 -16.80 -5.87
C PRO A 693 -14.92 -17.50 -5.11
N ARG A 694 -15.26 -18.29 -4.08
CA ARG A 694 -14.29 -19.08 -3.29
C ARG A 694 -13.33 -19.90 -4.13
N ASP A 695 -13.82 -20.51 -5.21
CA ASP A 695 -13.02 -21.36 -6.10
C ASP A 695 -11.90 -20.62 -6.84
N LEU A 696 -11.96 -19.28 -6.90
CA LEU A 696 -10.92 -18.45 -7.49
C LEU A 696 -9.90 -17.95 -6.46
N LEU A 697 -10.11 -18.18 -5.15
CA LEU A 697 -9.12 -17.86 -4.12
C LEU A 697 -7.89 -18.77 -4.28
N VAL A 698 -6.72 -18.14 -4.35
CA VAL A 698 -5.43 -18.84 -4.43
C VAL A 698 -4.79 -18.97 -3.05
N GLY A 699 -4.88 -17.94 -2.20
CA GLY A 699 -4.31 -17.98 -0.87
C GLY A 699 -4.20 -16.64 -0.16
N LYS A 700 -3.59 -16.68 1.03
CA LYS A 700 -3.33 -15.49 1.87
C LYS A 700 -1.90 -14.99 1.66
N ALA A 701 -1.73 -13.70 1.40
CA ALA A 701 -0.41 -13.09 1.40
C ALA A 701 0.11 -12.99 2.85
N LEU A 702 1.32 -13.48 3.11
CA LEU A 702 1.87 -13.60 4.46
C LEU A 702 2.94 -12.56 4.78
N LEU A 703 3.91 -12.38 3.88
CA LEU A 703 5.04 -11.48 4.11
C LEU A 703 5.65 -11.01 2.79
N VAL A 704 6.20 -9.79 2.82
CA VAL A 704 7.12 -9.27 1.80
C VAL A 704 8.49 -9.87 2.10
N PHE A 705 8.92 -10.86 1.32
CA PHE A 705 10.17 -11.60 1.59
C PHE A 705 11.36 -11.06 0.80
N TRP A 706 11.08 -10.28 -0.25
CA TRP A 706 12.09 -9.63 -1.05
C TRP A 706 11.50 -8.33 -1.60
N PRO A 707 11.59 -7.23 -0.85
CA PRO A 707 11.23 -5.92 -1.35
C PRO A 707 12.20 -5.49 -2.46
N HIS A 708 11.87 -4.42 -3.20
CA HIS A 708 12.81 -3.89 -4.18
C HIS A 708 14.16 -3.58 -3.51
N PRO A 709 15.29 -3.85 -4.19
CA PRO A 709 16.60 -3.61 -3.63
C PRO A 709 16.91 -2.12 -3.62
N TRP A 710 17.75 -1.69 -2.68
CA TRP A 710 18.45 -0.41 -2.81
C TRP A 710 19.33 -0.47 -4.07
N LYS A 711 19.41 0.60 -4.86
CA LYS A 711 20.39 0.62 -5.98
C LYS A 711 21.76 1.14 -5.55
N SER A 712 21.89 1.68 -4.34
CA SER A 712 23.14 2.10 -3.69
C SER A 712 23.14 1.71 -2.20
N PRO A 713 24.28 1.31 -1.59
CA PRO A 713 25.61 1.11 -2.18
C PRO A 713 25.81 -0.27 -2.83
N LEU A 714 24.93 -1.24 -2.56
CA LEU A 714 24.98 -2.58 -3.15
C LEU A 714 23.74 -2.82 -4.01
N PRO A 715 23.81 -2.61 -5.34
CA PRO A 715 22.70 -2.96 -6.21
C PRO A 715 22.33 -4.42 -5.98
N PHE A 716 21.02 -4.72 -5.93
CA PHE A 716 20.42 -6.03 -5.69
C PHE A 716 20.32 -6.50 -4.22
N TRP A 717 20.85 -5.77 -3.24
CA TRP A 717 20.61 -6.09 -1.83
C TRP A 717 19.18 -5.69 -1.42
N PRO A 718 18.36 -6.61 -0.87
CA PRO A 718 16.98 -6.31 -0.53
C PRO A 718 16.91 -5.23 0.55
N ASN A 719 15.92 -4.35 0.45
CA ASN A 719 15.63 -3.38 1.50
C ASN A 719 15.07 -4.10 2.74
N LEU A 720 15.94 -4.53 3.66
CA LEU A 720 15.55 -5.35 4.81
C LEU A 720 14.53 -4.65 5.72
N ASP A 721 14.52 -3.32 5.77
CA ASP A 721 13.56 -2.55 6.57
C ASP A 721 12.13 -2.69 6.04
N ARG A 722 11.98 -3.01 4.75
CA ARG A 722 10.69 -3.29 4.11
C ARG A 722 10.31 -4.78 4.13
N MET A 723 11.17 -5.66 4.67
CA MET A 723 10.81 -7.05 4.89
C MET A 723 9.90 -7.16 6.10
N GLN A 724 8.60 -7.28 5.86
CA GLN A 724 7.60 -7.29 6.91
C GLN A 724 6.51 -8.34 6.68
N ARG A 725 5.85 -8.71 7.78
CA ARG A 725 4.58 -9.44 7.71
C ARG A 725 3.52 -8.52 7.12
N ILE A 726 2.67 -9.09 6.27
CA ILE A 726 1.54 -8.36 5.71
C ILE A 726 0.43 -8.37 6.77
N LYS A 727 0.02 -7.17 7.16
CA LYS A 727 -0.94 -6.89 8.23
C LYS A 727 -2.39 -7.03 7.78
#